data_AF-A0A2M7ZTP7-F1
#
_entry.id   AF-A0A2M7ZTP7-F1
#
_cell.length_a   1.000
_cell.length_b   1.000
_cell.length_c   1.000
_cell.angle_alpha   90.00
_cell.angle_beta   90.00
_cell.angle_gamma   90.00
#
_symmetry.space_group_name_H-M   'P 1'
#
loop_
_entity.id
_entity.type
_entity.pdbx_description
1 polymer ?
#
loop_
_entity_poly.entity_id
_entity_poly.type
_entity_poly.pdbx_seq_one_letter_code
_entity_poly.pdbx_strand_id
1 'polypeptide(L)'
;MEEKKTTIDEKSSELRADVRSKNLPFDVPAGSRVDTILIDDANKTIQINFNKEFSYIPFRNKNVEDIYSFFKNYFGDEYSSYKILINTLGFDIRDLIPNFYREKTAYDKNRMPRLLANRPEPVVTNLSAKRNAQNGLTGKNILLWHSHGWYYTVNGNRWEWQRPRLFQTVEDLIPASFTIPYLIPMLENAGANVFVPRERDTQINEVVVDNNSITDEGIFYVEKIYDKNFLWEESGDEGFAFGTPPYPVNLNPFKSGTYRSIKTSEVETAAATWIPNISEEGEYAVYISYASVGESISDAKYTVHHLGGKTEFKINQKIGGGTWIYLGKFKFAKGANENTGKVVLSNTSSESGIITADAVRFGGGMGLVEREGSTSGRPKFTEGARYWLQYAGMPDTLVYNFNKTKNDYNDDYQSRAEYGNYLYGAPFGPNKNRNAKGLGVPIDLSLAFHTDAGITRNDTTIGTLAIYSIEDADSQFVFPDGVSRIANRDLSDIMQTQIVEDLKLTFDPVWNRRQLREAQYSESMRPNFPAVLLELLSHQNFLDMQFVLDPGFKFQVARSIYKAMLKFLSTQYNFNYVVQPLPVTHFTAQIETGKSYLTWQPTVDSLEETALPDYYIVYTRVDDGGFDNGVRTDEPEIKLDIERGKIYSYKITAANKGGESFSSEILSVYDSGSRNKPALIVNGFDRVAPPAVVATEKFAGFVNTIDAGVPDNYDIGFSGIQNDFDPNSEYVSNDAPGHGASNADYETKIIAGNTHDFVYLHGKSFWANGFSFVSSSDEAVWDGIINLDDYKFVDLILGEEKESRRQKKQIDELKGTRFE
;
A
#
# COMPACT_ATOMS: atom_id res chain seq x y z
N MET A 1 18.51 13.58 66.61
CA MET A 1 18.83 14.15 65.29
C MET A 1 17.52 14.24 64.55
N GLU A 2 16.94 15.44 64.45
CA GLU A 2 15.80 15.66 63.55
C GLU A 2 16.32 15.51 62.12
N GLU A 3 15.77 14.54 61.38
CA GLU A 3 15.98 14.47 59.92
C GLU A 3 15.53 15.80 59.32
N LYS A 4 16.46 16.50 58.70
CA LYS A 4 16.18 17.73 57.95
C LYS A 4 15.23 17.34 56.81
N LYS A 5 13.93 17.60 56.96
CA LYS A 5 12.93 17.37 55.91
C LYS A 5 13.33 18.15 54.67
N THR A 6 13.56 17.44 53.56
CA THR A 6 13.82 18.01 52.24
C THR A 6 12.65 18.92 51.85
N THR A 7 12.95 20.16 51.48
CA THR A 7 11.95 21.12 51.01
C THR A 7 11.41 20.72 49.64
N ILE A 8 10.23 21.21 49.28
CA ILE A 8 9.60 20.90 48.00
C ILE A 8 10.40 21.44 46.79
N ASP A 9 11.11 22.55 46.97
CA ASP A 9 12.02 23.12 45.97
C ASP A 9 13.28 22.26 45.77
N GLU A 10 13.83 21.70 46.86
CA GLU A 10 14.92 20.71 46.81
C GLU A 10 14.44 19.44 46.07
N LYS A 11 13.28 18.89 46.42
CA LYS A 11 12.70 17.72 45.72
C LYS A 11 12.40 17.98 44.24
N SER A 12 11.94 19.18 43.92
CA SER A 12 11.71 19.62 42.54
C SER A 12 13.01 19.75 41.74
N SER A 13 14.12 20.06 42.41
CA SER A 13 15.46 20.12 41.79
C SER A 13 16.05 18.73 41.60
N GLU A 14 15.90 17.86 42.61
CA GLU A 14 16.25 16.44 42.54
C GLU A 14 15.51 15.76 41.38
N LEU A 15 14.21 15.99 41.23
CA LEU A 15 13.43 15.37 40.16
C LEU A 15 13.96 15.75 38.78
N ARG A 16 14.31 17.03 38.59
CA ARG A 16 14.91 17.50 37.34
C ARG A 16 16.26 16.80 37.06
N ALA A 17 17.04 16.52 38.10
CA ALA A 17 18.31 15.79 37.96
C ALA A 17 18.07 14.29 37.66
N ASP A 18 17.12 13.65 38.33
CA ASP A 18 16.78 12.24 38.14
C ASP A 18 16.27 11.96 36.72
N VAL A 19 15.40 12.83 36.21
CA VAL A 19 14.92 12.74 34.80
C VAL A 19 16.08 12.90 33.82
N ARG A 20 16.97 13.88 34.03
CA ARG A 20 18.13 14.11 33.14
C ARG A 20 19.13 12.96 33.17
N SER A 21 19.34 12.36 34.34
CA SER A 21 20.25 11.23 34.54
C SER A 21 19.60 9.88 34.22
N LYS A 22 18.30 9.86 33.88
CA LYS A 22 17.50 8.64 33.66
C LYS A 22 17.51 7.67 34.85
N ASN A 23 17.60 8.21 36.06
CA ASN A 23 17.60 7.45 37.31
C ASN A 23 16.17 7.24 37.84
N LEU A 24 15.25 6.86 36.96
CA LEU A 24 13.85 6.60 37.30
C LEU A 24 13.51 5.13 37.03
N PRO A 25 12.56 4.52 37.77
CA PRO A 25 12.22 3.10 37.65
C PRO A 25 11.39 2.77 36.41
N PHE A 26 11.23 3.71 35.48
CA PHE A 26 10.49 3.57 34.24
C PHE A 26 11.30 4.19 33.09
N ASP A 27 10.94 3.85 31.86
CA ASP A 27 11.65 4.35 30.67
C ASP A 27 11.47 5.86 30.52
N VAL A 28 12.60 6.57 30.40
CA VAL A 28 12.67 8.02 30.19
C VAL A 28 13.35 8.25 28.85
N PRO A 29 12.59 8.68 27.82
CA PRO A 29 13.13 8.92 26.50
C PRO A 29 14.34 9.86 26.52
N ALA A 30 15.26 9.66 25.58
CA ALA A 30 16.38 10.58 25.42
C ALA A 30 15.88 12.00 25.12
N GLY A 31 16.41 12.99 25.86
CA GLY A 31 16.01 14.39 25.73
C GLY A 31 14.83 14.82 26.61
N SER A 32 14.20 13.90 27.35
CA SER A 32 13.15 14.25 28.31
C SER A 32 13.67 15.14 29.45
N ARG A 33 12.88 16.13 29.85
CA ARG A 33 13.12 17.02 30.98
C ARG A 33 11.80 17.51 31.56
N VAL A 34 11.82 17.89 32.83
CA VAL A 34 10.69 18.61 33.47
C VAL A 34 10.84 20.11 33.18
N ASP A 35 9.88 20.66 32.44
CA ASP A 35 9.83 22.09 32.12
C ASP A 35 9.31 22.88 33.33
N THR A 36 8.19 22.49 33.91
CA THR A 36 7.60 23.16 35.09
C THR A 36 7.01 22.18 36.10
N ILE A 37 7.03 22.56 37.38
CA ILE A 37 6.29 21.90 38.46
C ILE A 37 5.44 23.00 39.10
N LEU A 38 4.12 22.81 39.11
CA LEU A 38 3.17 23.74 39.70
C LEU A 38 2.49 23.05 40.88
N ILE A 39 2.45 23.74 42.02
CA ILE A 39 1.84 23.24 43.24
C ILE A 39 0.72 24.18 43.61
N ASP A 40 -0.48 23.63 43.77
CA ASP A 40 -1.67 24.35 44.17
C ASP A 40 -2.16 23.76 45.48
N ASP A 41 -1.75 24.38 46.59
CA ASP A 41 -2.13 23.95 47.93
C ASP A 41 -3.64 24.12 48.20
N ALA A 42 -4.29 25.08 47.52
CA ALA A 42 -5.71 25.34 47.69
C ALA A 42 -6.56 24.19 47.12
N ASN A 43 -6.19 23.70 45.93
CA ASN A 43 -6.86 22.57 45.29
C ASN A 43 -6.20 21.22 45.60
N LYS A 44 -5.11 21.23 46.38
CA LYS A 44 -4.26 20.06 46.66
C LYS A 44 -3.84 19.34 45.39
N THR A 45 -3.22 20.05 44.44
CA THR A 45 -2.71 19.44 43.20
C THR A 45 -1.23 19.71 43.00
N ILE A 46 -0.52 18.74 42.42
CA ILE A 46 0.83 18.91 41.91
C ILE A 46 0.82 18.55 40.43
N GLN A 47 1.16 19.51 39.58
CA GLN A 47 1.26 19.33 38.14
C GLN A 47 2.73 19.32 37.73
N ILE A 48 3.17 18.21 37.13
CA ILE A 48 4.51 18.04 36.58
C ILE A 48 4.38 18.10 35.06
N ASN A 49 4.92 19.15 34.43
CA ASN A 49 4.92 19.32 32.99
C ASN A 49 6.28 18.95 32.41
N PHE A 50 6.30 17.91 31.59
CA PHE A 50 7.46 17.49 30.80
C PHE A 50 7.46 18.14 29.42
N ASN A 51 8.65 18.27 28.84
CA ASN A 51 8.79 18.58 27.42
C ASN A 51 8.22 17.46 26.53
N LYS A 52 8.10 17.73 25.23
CA LYS A 52 7.51 16.80 24.27
C LYS A 52 8.25 15.48 24.14
N GLU A 53 9.56 15.44 24.36
CA GLU A 53 10.37 14.22 24.24
C GLU A 53 9.90 13.13 25.21
N PHE A 54 9.30 13.48 26.36
CA PHE A 54 8.68 12.51 27.26
C PHE A 54 7.49 11.76 26.63
N SER A 55 6.85 12.33 25.60
CA SER A 55 5.74 11.71 24.88
C SER A 55 6.17 10.70 23.81
N TYR A 56 7.48 10.54 23.58
CA TYR A 56 8.04 9.77 22.46
C TYR A 56 8.01 8.24 22.68
N ILE A 57 7.45 7.80 23.80
CA ILE A 57 7.15 6.39 24.10
C ILE A 57 5.66 6.09 23.94
N PRO A 58 5.29 4.82 23.66
CA PRO A 58 3.90 4.39 23.70
C PRO A 58 3.40 4.41 25.16
N PHE A 59 2.27 5.08 25.41
CA PHE A 59 1.60 5.03 26.71
C PHE A 59 0.54 3.94 26.71
N ARG A 60 0.52 3.11 27.76
CA ARG A 60 -0.43 2.03 28.02
C ARG A 60 -0.85 2.09 29.49
N ASN A 61 -1.97 1.46 29.83
CA ASN A 61 -2.49 1.50 31.21
C ASN A 61 -1.42 1.14 32.26
N LYS A 62 -0.64 0.09 31.99
CA LYS A 62 0.44 -0.37 32.89
C LYS A 62 1.53 0.68 33.11
N ASN A 63 2.19 1.15 32.05
CA ASN A 63 3.32 2.07 32.24
C ASN A 63 2.87 3.44 32.75
N VAL A 64 1.67 3.88 32.40
CA VAL A 64 1.07 5.09 32.98
C VAL A 64 0.82 4.90 34.47
N GLU A 65 0.24 3.78 34.90
CA GLU A 65 0.03 3.46 36.31
C GLU A 65 1.34 3.42 37.11
N ASP A 66 2.39 2.81 36.54
CA ASP A 66 3.72 2.75 37.14
C ASP A 66 4.30 4.17 37.36
N ILE A 67 4.18 5.04 36.36
CA ILE A 67 4.62 6.44 36.42
C ILE A 67 3.84 7.22 37.50
N TYR A 68 2.50 7.14 37.51
CA TYR A 68 1.69 7.83 38.54
C TYR A 68 1.98 7.31 39.94
N SER A 69 2.15 5.99 40.09
CA SER A 69 2.44 5.36 41.38
C SER A 69 3.79 5.81 41.94
N PHE A 70 4.80 5.96 41.07
CA PHE A 70 6.09 6.54 41.45
C PHE A 70 5.93 7.98 41.97
N PHE A 71 5.28 8.84 41.20
CA PHE A 71 5.16 10.26 41.56
C PHE A 71 4.26 10.54 42.75
N LYS A 72 3.28 9.67 43.02
CA LYS A 72 2.41 9.77 44.21
C LYS A 72 3.21 9.76 45.52
N ASN A 73 4.32 9.01 45.56
CA ASN A 73 5.15 8.87 46.76
C ASN A 73 6.40 9.78 46.72
N TYR A 74 6.73 10.38 45.57
CA TYR A 74 7.97 11.13 45.35
C TYR A 74 8.09 12.36 46.27
N PHE A 75 7.02 13.16 46.38
CA PHE A 75 7.03 14.39 47.17
C PHE A 75 6.91 14.18 48.69
N GLY A 76 6.69 12.94 49.15
CA GLY A 76 6.64 12.55 50.56
C GLY A 76 5.26 12.75 51.22
N ASP A 77 5.13 12.31 52.47
CA ASP A 77 3.85 12.14 53.17
C ASP A 77 3.01 13.43 53.27
N GLU A 78 3.65 14.60 53.31
CA GLU A 78 2.97 15.91 53.35
C GLU A 78 2.08 16.15 52.12
N TYR A 79 2.52 15.63 50.97
CA TYR A 79 1.81 15.74 49.70
C TYR A 79 1.01 14.47 49.34
N SER A 80 0.91 13.49 50.24
CA SER A 80 0.20 12.23 50.01
C SER A 80 -1.28 12.39 49.65
N SER A 81 -1.89 13.50 50.10
CA SER A 81 -3.29 13.86 49.79
C SER A 81 -3.46 14.67 48.50
N TYR A 82 -2.36 15.07 47.85
CA TYR A 82 -2.39 15.87 46.63
C TYR A 82 -2.67 14.99 45.42
N LYS A 83 -3.50 15.49 44.51
CA LYS A 83 -3.70 14.87 43.19
C LYS A 83 -2.51 15.22 42.31
N ILE A 84 -1.79 14.21 41.85
CA ILE A 84 -0.72 14.36 40.86
C ILE A 84 -1.32 14.43 39.45
N LEU A 85 -0.87 15.39 38.65
CA LEU A 85 -1.10 15.50 37.21
C LEU A 85 0.24 15.48 36.50
N ILE A 86 0.40 14.58 35.53
CA ILE A 86 1.65 14.38 34.80
C ILE A 86 1.35 14.68 33.35
N ASN A 87 1.95 15.75 32.84
CA ASN A 87 1.60 16.28 31.54
C ASN A 87 2.80 16.31 30.60
N THR A 88 2.55 16.08 29.31
CA THR A 88 3.47 16.36 28.20
C THR A 88 2.62 16.75 26.99
N LEU A 89 3.15 17.57 26.08
CA LEU A 89 2.38 18.14 24.96
C LEU A 89 1.14 18.96 25.39
N GLY A 90 1.04 19.35 26.66
CA GLY A 90 -0.16 19.98 27.23
C GLY A 90 -1.29 19.00 27.59
N PHE A 91 -1.09 17.69 27.46
CA PHE A 91 -2.04 16.64 27.81
C PHE A 91 -1.58 15.89 29.04
N ASP A 92 -2.53 15.42 29.86
CA ASP A 92 -2.26 14.41 30.86
C ASP A 92 -1.86 13.10 30.17
N ILE A 93 -0.82 12.41 30.66
CA ILE A 93 -0.29 11.21 29.96
C ILE A 93 -1.32 10.07 29.86
N ARG A 94 -2.36 10.04 30.71
CA ARG A 94 -3.50 9.10 30.56
C ARG A 94 -4.27 9.36 29.27
N ASP A 95 -4.38 10.63 28.87
CA ASP A 95 -5.08 11.04 27.67
C ASP A 95 -4.31 10.72 26.39
N LEU A 96 -3.01 10.41 26.50
CA LEU A 96 -2.16 9.99 25.39
C LEU A 96 -2.24 8.49 25.08
N ILE A 97 -2.96 7.68 25.86
CA ILE A 97 -3.22 6.28 25.51
C ILE A 97 -4.18 6.24 24.31
N PRO A 98 -3.82 5.61 23.16
CA PRO A 98 -4.71 5.54 21.99
C PRO A 98 -6.05 4.88 22.29
N ASN A 99 -7.13 5.30 21.61
CA ASN A 99 -8.46 4.72 21.85
C ASN A 99 -8.49 3.20 21.66
N PHE A 100 -7.72 2.66 20.71
CA PHE A 100 -7.63 1.22 20.45
C PHE A 100 -7.17 0.41 21.68
N TYR A 101 -6.38 1.01 22.58
CA TYR A 101 -5.89 0.38 23.80
C TYR A 101 -6.71 0.75 25.05
N ARG A 102 -7.84 1.42 24.88
CA ARG A 102 -8.80 1.73 25.95
C ARG A 102 -9.99 0.79 25.88
N GLU A 103 -10.69 0.67 27.00
CA GLU A 103 -12.03 0.11 27.01
C GLU A 103 -12.98 0.96 26.14
N LYS A 104 -13.88 0.32 25.39
CA LYS A 104 -14.82 1.03 24.49
C LYS A 104 -15.64 2.11 25.19
N THR A 105 -15.97 1.91 26.48
CA THR A 105 -16.72 2.88 27.30
C THR A 105 -15.90 4.12 27.67
N ALA A 106 -14.57 4.04 27.57
CA ALA A 106 -13.61 5.09 27.90
C ALA A 106 -12.98 5.75 26.65
N TYR A 107 -13.53 5.51 25.46
CA TYR A 107 -13.10 6.18 24.24
C TYR A 107 -13.24 7.69 24.37
N ASP A 108 -12.16 8.41 24.07
CA ASP A 108 -12.23 9.84 23.84
C ASP A 108 -12.86 10.10 22.48
N LYS A 109 -14.08 10.62 22.50
CA LYS A 109 -14.88 10.90 21.31
C LYS A 109 -14.41 12.14 20.55
N ASN A 110 -13.58 13.00 21.16
CA ASN A 110 -13.07 14.20 20.49
C ASN A 110 -12.05 13.87 19.40
N ARG A 111 -11.40 12.70 19.46
CA ARG A 111 -10.45 12.20 18.44
C ARG A 111 -11.05 11.11 17.55
N MET A 112 -12.38 11.06 17.46
CA MET A 112 -13.12 10.17 16.58
C MET A 112 -13.98 10.99 15.62
N PRO A 113 -14.11 10.61 14.34
CA PRO A 113 -14.94 11.31 13.38
C PRO A 113 -16.38 11.36 13.88
N ARG A 114 -17.01 12.54 13.74
CA ARG A 114 -18.46 12.62 13.83
C ARG A 114 -19.00 11.85 12.63
N LEU A 115 -19.79 10.80 12.87
CA LEU A 115 -20.42 10.05 11.79
C LEU A 115 -21.19 11.05 10.91
N LEU A 116 -20.69 11.27 9.70
CA LEU A 116 -21.37 12.12 8.72
C LEU A 116 -22.75 11.50 8.51
N ALA A 117 -23.81 12.28 8.74
CA ALA A 117 -25.18 11.79 8.55
C ALA A 117 -25.39 11.23 7.12
N ASN A 118 -24.61 11.73 6.15
CA ASN A 118 -24.64 11.36 4.74
C ASN A 118 -23.21 11.17 4.19
N ARG A 119 -22.47 10.12 4.62
CA ARG A 119 -21.22 9.74 3.95
C ARG A 119 -21.55 9.23 2.53
N PRO A 120 -20.88 9.72 1.47
CA PRO A 120 -21.15 9.24 0.11
C PRO A 120 -20.79 7.75 -0.04
N GLU A 121 -21.48 7.08 -0.96
CA GLU A 121 -21.09 5.73 -1.40
C GLU A 121 -19.66 5.73 -1.97
N PRO A 122 -18.96 4.57 -1.90
CA PRO A 122 -17.60 4.45 -2.44
C PRO A 122 -17.53 4.88 -3.91
N VAL A 123 -16.43 5.54 -4.30
CA VAL A 123 -16.24 5.99 -5.69
C VAL A 123 -16.27 4.82 -6.68
N VAL A 124 -15.69 3.68 -6.29
CA VAL A 124 -15.62 2.45 -7.07
C VAL A 124 -16.12 1.30 -6.19
N THR A 125 -16.90 0.40 -6.79
CA THR A 125 -17.26 -0.89 -6.20
C THR A 125 -17.15 -1.96 -7.29
N ASN A 126 -16.30 -2.97 -7.09
CA ASN A 126 -16.24 -4.13 -7.97
C ASN A 126 -17.42 -5.06 -7.68
N LEU A 127 -18.37 -5.17 -8.61
CA LEU A 127 -19.58 -5.99 -8.49
C LEU A 127 -19.32 -7.48 -8.78
N SER A 128 -18.21 -7.79 -9.46
CA SER A 128 -17.86 -9.17 -9.83
C SER A 128 -17.07 -9.89 -8.74
N ALA A 129 -16.42 -9.15 -7.83
CA ALA A 129 -15.64 -9.68 -6.71
C ALA A 129 -16.48 -10.60 -5.80
N LYS A 130 -15.88 -11.71 -5.35
CA LYS A 130 -16.54 -12.70 -4.49
C LYS A 130 -16.27 -12.51 -2.99
N ARG A 131 -15.39 -11.57 -2.64
CA ARG A 131 -15.05 -11.23 -1.25
C ARG A 131 -16.15 -10.45 -0.55
N ASN A 132 -16.25 -10.62 0.77
CA ASN A 132 -17.08 -9.81 1.66
C ASN A 132 -16.25 -9.27 2.83
N ALA A 133 -15.83 -8.01 2.74
CA ALA A 133 -14.96 -7.37 3.72
C ALA A 133 -15.73 -6.44 4.70
N GLN A 134 -16.89 -6.87 5.19
CA GLN A 134 -17.75 -6.08 6.09
C GLN A 134 -17.09 -5.66 7.42
N ASN A 135 -16.15 -6.45 7.93
CA ASN A 135 -15.33 -6.14 9.11
C ASN A 135 -13.88 -5.74 8.72
N GLY A 136 -13.65 -5.54 7.42
CA GLY A 136 -12.42 -4.98 6.87
C GLY A 136 -12.52 -3.47 6.71
N LEU A 137 -12.13 -2.99 5.54
CA LEU A 137 -12.03 -1.59 5.16
C LEU A 137 -13.08 -1.15 4.13
N THR A 138 -14.18 -1.91 3.98
CA THR A 138 -15.26 -1.57 3.05
C THR A 138 -15.72 -0.12 3.22
N GLY A 139 -15.72 0.61 2.11
CA GLY A 139 -16.12 2.01 2.00
C GLY A 139 -15.20 3.02 2.67
N LYS A 140 -13.97 2.61 3.01
CA LYS A 140 -12.90 3.52 3.45
C LYS A 140 -12.08 3.96 2.24
N ASN A 141 -11.67 5.22 2.23
CA ASN A 141 -10.76 5.78 1.25
C ASN A 141 -9.45 6.13 1.96
N ILE A 142 -8.37 5.51 1.52
CA ILE A 142 -7.05 5.64 2.12
C ILE A 142 -6.16 6.37 1.13
N LEU A 143 -5.52 7.43 1.59
CA LEU A 143 -4.49 8.11 0.83
C LEU A 143 -3.13 7.52 1.22
N LEU A 144 -2.38 7.02 0.25
CA LEU A 144 -1.12 6.36 0.51
C LEU A 144 -0.09 6.80 -0.51
N TRP A 145 1.10 7.13 -0.04
CA TRP A 145 2.24 7.35 -0.92
C TRP A 145 3.49 6.70 -0.36
N HIS A 146 4.24 6.09 -1.27
CA HIS A 146 5.65 5.84 -1.07
C HIS A 146 6.43 7.15 -1.20
N SER A 147 7.72 7.12 -0.85
CA SER A 147 8.62 8.27 -0.73
C SER A 147 8.69 9.22 -1.96
N HIS A 148 9.75 10.00 -2.03
CA HIS A 148 10.14 10.81 -3.18
C HIS A 148 10.21 9.99 -4.47
N GLY A 149 10.17 10.71 -5.60
CA GLY A 149 10.32 10.13 -6.91
C GLY A 149 11.32 10.94 -7.73
N TRP A 150 11.66 10.43 -8.90
CA TRP A 150 12.58 11.07 -9.83
C TRP A 150 12.05 12.46 -10.21
N TYR A 151 12.87 13.49 -9.95
CA TYR A 151 12.46 14.89 -10.10
C TYR A 151 13.53 15.72 -10.82
N TYR A 152 13.10 16.85 -11.38
CA TYR A 152 13.97 17.80 -12.05
C TYR A 152 14.53 18.85 -11.10
N THR A 153 15.84 18.94 -10.96
CA THR A 153 16.50 20.02 -10.21
C THR A 153 16.79 21.20 -11.13
N VAL A 154 16.20 22.36 -10.82
CA VAL A 154 16.43 23.60 -11.58
C VAL A 154 17.89 24.06 -11.47
N ASN A 155 18.47 24.00 -10.26
CA ASN A 155 19.85 24.42 -10.03
C ASN A 155 20.87 23.46 -10.64
N GLY A 156 20.57 22.16 -10.65
CA GLY A 156 21.42 21.13 -11.26
C GLY A 156 21.20 20.95 -12.76
N ASN A 157 20.16 21.56 -13.33
CA ASN A 157 19.72 21.42 -14.72
C ASN A 157 19.69 19.94 -15.18
N ARG A 158 19.16 19.06 -14.32
CA ARG A 158 19.10 17.62 -14.54
C ARG A 158 17.93 16.99 -13.81
N TRP A 159 17.56 15.79 -14.23
CA TRP A 159 16.72 14.91 -13.43
C TRP A 159 17.57 14.09 -12.46
N GLU A 160 17.09 13.89 -11.23
CA GLU A 160 17.80 13.14 -10.18
C GLU A 160 16.86 12.49 -9.16
N TRP A 161 17.41 11.59 -8.36
CA TRP A 161 16.80 11.07 -7.13
C TRP A 161 17.16 11.98 -5.95
N GLN A 162 16.34 11.96 -4.90
CA GLN A 162 16.70 12.68 -3.67
C GLN A 162 17.88 12.03 -2.95
N ARG A 163 17.92 10.71 -2.91
CA ARG A 163 18.95 9.93 -2.21
C ARG A 163 19.93 9.26 -3.17
N PRO A 164 21.14 8.94 -2.69
CA PRO A 164 22.11 8.19 -3.47
C PRO A 164 21.65 6.76 -3.75
N ARG A 165 22.30 6.15 -4.75
CA ARG A 165 22.21 4.71 -5.02
C ARG A 165 23.08 3.96 -4.03
N LEU A 166 22.45 3.25 -3.11
CA LEU A 166 23.11 2.50 -2.06
C LEU A 166 22.50 1.10 -1.97
N PHE A 167 23.35 0.10 -1.80
CA PHE A 167 22.96 -1.28 -1.54
C PHE A 167 21.95 -1.81 -2.57
N GLN A 168 22.25 -1.55 -3.84
CA GLN A 168 21.53 -1.99 -5.03
C GLN A 168 20.19 -1.30 -5.31
N THR A 169 19.88 -0.23 -4.58
CA THR A 169 18.62 0.49 -4.70
C THR A 169 18.80 1.98 -4.39
N VAL A 170 17.68 2.71 -4.34
CA VAL A 170 17.59 4.09 -3.90
C VAL A 170 16.36 4.23 -2.99
N GLU A 171 16.46 5.10 -1.98
CA GLU A 171 15.38 5.35 -1.01
C GLU A 171 14.03 5.58 -1.67
N ASP A 172 14.00 6.41 -2.72
CA ASP A 172 12.82 6.77 -3.49
C ASP A 172 12.05 5.55 -4.06
N LEU A 173 12.75 4.44 -4.35
CA LEU A 173 12.17 3.19 -4.86
C LEU A 173 11.90 2.16 -3.76
N ILE A 174 12.56 2.25 -2.59
CA ILE A 174 12.42 1.29 -1.51
C ILE A 174 10.95 1.20 -1.06
N PRO A 175 10.28 2.26 -0.55
CA PRO A 175 8.88 2.17 -0.14
C PRO A 175 7.91 1.84 -1.28
N ALA A 176 8.24 2.19 -2.54
CA ALA A 176 7.44 1.78 -3.70
C ALA A 176 7.37 0.24 -3.78
N SER A 177 8.49 -0.45 -3.52
CA SER A 177 8.57 -1.91 -3.50
C SER A 177 7.85 -2.58 -2.32
N PHE A 178 7.43 -1.83 -1.29
CA PHE A 178 6.50 -2.33 -0.26
C PHE A 178 5.05 -2.03 -0.65
N THR A 179 4.80 -0.83 -1.17
CA THR A 179 3.46 -0.30 -1.34
C THR A 179 2.73 -0.89 -2.54
N ILE A 180 3.37 -0.89 -3.71
CA ILE A 180 2.77 -1.32 -4.98
C ILE A 180 2.45 -2.83 -4.98
N PRO A 181 3.41 -3.73 -4.67
CA PRO A 181 3.15 -5.17 -4.74
C PRO A 181 2.39 -5.72 -3.52
N TYR A 182 2.49 -5.09 -2.34
CA TYR A 182 1.95 -5.67 -1.10
C TYR A 182 0.86 -4.82 -0.46
N LEU A 183 1.20 -3.63 0.05
CA LEU A 183 0.30 -2.88 0.93
C LEU A 183 -0.97 -2.41 0.22
N ILE A 184 -0.86 -1.88 -1.00
CA ILE A 184 -2.04 -1.43 -1.76
C ILE A 184 -2.99 -2.60 -2.02
N PRO A 185 -2.54 -3.76 -2.57
CA PRO A 185 -3.39 -4.94 -2.70
C PRO A 185 -4.05 -5.40 -1.39
N MET A 186 -3.33 -5.40 -0.26
CA MET A 186 -3.91 -5.76 1.04
C MET A 186 -5.06 -4.82 1.44
N LEU A 187 -4.90 -3.52 1.23
CA LEU A 187 -5.94 -2.54 1.56
C LEU A 187 -7.18 -2.70 0.64
N GLU A 188 -6.97 -2.93 -0.66
CA GLU A 188 -8.05 -3.13 -1.64
C GLU A 188 -8.77 -4.48 -1.46
N ASN A 189 -8.04 -5.54 -1.10
CA ASN A 189 -8.60 -6.84 -0.74
C ASN A 189 -9.40 -6.77 0.57
N ALA A 190 -9.03 -5.88 1.49
CA ALA A 190 -9.85 -5.54 2.65
C ALA A 190 -11.03 -4.60 2.31
N GLY A 191 -11.19 -4.15 1.07
CA GLY A 191 -12.35 -3.38 0.61
C GLY A 191 -12.18 -1.85 0.63
N ALA A 192 -10.97 -1.34 0.88
CA ALA A 192 -10.69 0.10 0.74
C ALA A 192 -10.59 0.51 -0.74
N ASN A 193 -10.88 1.78 -1.02
CA ASN A 193 -10.34 2.47 -2.20
C ASN A 193 -9.02 3.13 -1.81
N VAL A 194 -7.97 2.91 -2.58
CA VAL A 194 -6.64 3.47 -2.29
C VAL A 194 -6.28 4.51 -3.35
N PHE A 195 -5.97 5.72 -2.88
CA PHE A 195 -5.54 6.83 -3.71
C PHE A 195 -4.04 7.03 -3.55
N VAL A 196 -3.34 7.13 -4.68
CA VAL A 196 -1.88 7.30 -4.73
C VAL A 196 -1.59 8.58 -5.53
N PRO A 197 -0.88 9.57 -4.95
CA PRO A 197 -0.49 10.79 -5.66
C PRO A 197 0.69 10.58 -6.63
N ARG A 198 0.89 9.34 -7.10
CA ARG A 198 1.88 8.90 -8.09
C ARG A 198 1.26 7.77 -8.90
N GLU A 199 1.77 7.52 -10.11
CA GLU A 199 1.35 6.37 -10.90
C GLU A 199 1.73 5.06 -10.17
N ARG A 200 0.83 4.07 -10.18
CA ARG A 200 1.00 2.79 -9.48
C ARG A 200 1.18 1.58 -10.40
N ASP A 201 0.86 1.72 -11.67
CA ASP A 201 1.04 0.67 -12.66
C ASP A 201 2.45 0.69 -13.23
N THR A 202 3.09 -0.47 -13.20
CA THR A 202 4.45 -0.68 -13.68
C THR A 202 4.51 -0.93 -15.18
N GLN A 203 3.37 -1.14 -15.84
CA GLN A 203 3.29 -1.29 -17.30
C GLN A 203 3.75 0.00 -18.00
N ILE A 204 4.82 -0.10 -18.79
CA ILE A 204 5.45 1.04 -19.46
C ILE A 204 4.72 1.48 -20.74
N ASN A 205 3.87 0.61 -21.29
CA ASN A 205 2.99 0.95 -22.39
C ASN A 205 1.73 1.67 -21.86
N GLU A 206 1.25 2.67 -22.59
CA GLU A 206 0.03 3.40 -22.26
C GLU A 206 -0.80 3.61 -23.51
N VAL A 207 -2.10 3.38 -23.39
CA VAL A 207 -3.10 3.68 -24.43
C VAL A 207 -4.22 4.46 -23.77
N VAL A 208 -4.53 5.65 -24.30
CA VAL A 208 -5.67 6.45 -23.86
C VAL A 208 -6.68 6.49 -24.98
N VAL A 209 -7.91 6.10 -24.67
CA VAL A 209 -9.06 6.18 -25.57
C VAL A 209 -9.96 7.28 -25.02
N ASP A 210 -10.10 8.35 -25.77
CA ASP A 210 -10.82 9.56 -25.36
C ASP A 210 -12.05 9.79 -26.26
N ASN A 211 -13.13 10.41 -25.76
CA ASN A 211 -14.33 10.65 -26.57
C ASN A 211 -14.10 11.66 -27.70
N ASN A 212 -13.06 12.50 -27.64
CA ASN A 212 -12.65 13.37 -28.75
C ASN A 212 -11.66 12.70 -29.71
N SER A 213 -11.27 11.43 -29.47
CA SER A 213 -10.32 10.72 -30.33
C SER A 213 -10.87 10.55 -31.75
N ILE A 214 -10.11 11.04 -32.74
CA ILE A 214 -10.42 10.82 -34.16
C ILE A 214 -10.02 9.38 -34.52
N THR A 215 -10.95 8.64 -35.12
CA THR A 215 -10.78 7.24 -35.52
C THR A 215 -9.82 7.11 -36.72
N ASP A 216 -8.51 7.09 -36.50
CA ASP A 216 -7.54 6.80 -37.59
C ASP A 216 -6.40 5.82 -37.23
N GLU A 217 -6.36 5.22 -36.03
CA GLU A 217 -5.24 4.32 -35.62
C GLU A 217 -5.68 3.03 -34.88
N GLY A 218 -6.91 2.56 -35.10
CA GLY A 218 -7.41 1.36 -34.43
C GLY A 218 -7.81 1.58 -32.96
N ILE A 219 -7.87 2.83 -32.51
CA ILE A 219 -8.42 3.26 -31.23
C ILE A 219 -9.87 3.73 -31.48
N PHE A 220 -10.82 3.17 -30.74
CA PHE A 220 -12.24 3.44 -31.01
C PHE A 220 -12.98 3.87 -29.74
N TYR A 221 -13.53 5.08 -29.76
CA TYR A 221 -14.66 5.47 -28.94
C TYR A 221 -15.94 5.29 -29.76
N VAL A 222 -16.91 4.55 -29.22
CA VAL A 222 -18.17 4.23 -29.92
C VAL A 222 -19.36 4.43 -29.02
N GLU A 223 -20.31 5.24 -29.48
CA GLU A 223 -21.63 5.42 -28.86
C GLU A 223 -22.65 4.52 -29.56
N LYS A 224 -23.28 3.62 -28.81
CA LYS A 224 -24.35 2.75 -29.28
C LYS A 224 -25.69 3.25 -28.75
N ILE A 225 -26.66 3.38 -29.65
CA ILE A 225 -28.03 3.80 -29.33
C ILE A 225 -28.97 2.65 -29.71
N TYR A 226 -29.68 2.12 -28.73
CA TYR A 226 -30.67 1.05 -28.89
C TYR A 226 -32.11 1.60 -28.86
N ASP A 227 -32.34 2.72 -28.15
CA ASP A 227 -33.58 3.50 -28.21
C ASP A 227 -33.27 4.94 -28.62
N LYS A 228 -33.91 5.41 -29.70
CA LYS A 228 -33.73 6.76 -30.26
C LYS A 228 -34.18 7.89 -29.33
N ASN A 229 -34.90 7.59 -28.26
CA ASN A 229 -35.28 8.56 -27.23
C ASN A 229 -34.13 8.91 -26.27
N PHE A 230 -33.04 8.12 -26.29
CA PHE A 230 -31.85 8.34 -25.46
C PHE A 230 -30.66 8.58 -26.37
N LEU A 231 -30.19 9.83 -26.39
CA LEU A 231 -29.08 10.25 -27.23
C LEU A 231 -27.93 10.74 -26.34
N TRP A 232 -26.71 10.40 -26.74
CA TRP A 232 -25.52 11.01 -26.18
C TRP A 232 -25.36 12.43 -26.72
N GLU A 233 -25.14 13.37 -25.81
CA GLU A 233 -24.96 14.78 -26.12
C GLU A 233 -23.56 15.23 -25.71
N GLU A 234 -22.94 16.08 -26.53
CA GLU A 234 -21.68 16.72 -26.16
C GLU A 234 -21.92 17.72 -25.03
N SER A 235 -21.05 17.70 -24.02
CA SER A 235 -21.03 18.77 -23.04
C SER A 235 -20.45 20.06 -23.63
N GLY A 236 -20.95 21.21 -23.17
CA GLY A 236 -20.28 22.49 -23.39
C GLY A 236 -19.15 22.78 -22.38
N ASP A 237 -18.94 21.87 -21.42
CA ASP A 237 -18.00 22.00 -20.30
C ASP A 237 -16.69 21.22 -20.54
N GLU A 238 -15.67 21.55 -19.75
CA GLU A 238 -14.31 20.99 -19.80
C GLU A 238 -14.27 19.48 -19.50
N GLY A 239 -13.59 18.71 -20.37
CA GLY A 239 -13.27 17.29 -20.22
C GLY A 239 -11.81 16.98 -20.52
N PHE A 240 -11.45 15.70 -20.50
CA PHE A 240 -10.09 15.26 -20.81
C PHE A 240 -9.81 15.35 -22.31
N ALA A 241 -8.58 15.71 -22.67
CA ALA A 241 -8.02 15.41 -23.97
C ALA A 241 -6.54 15.08 -23.85
N PHE A 242 -6.10 14.02 -24.54
CA PHE A 242 -4.69 13.60 -24.51
C PHE A 242 -3.76 14.62 -25.18
N GLY A 243 -4.23 15.34 -26.20
CA GLY A 243 -3.44 16.38 -26.87
C GLY A 243 -2.13 15.85 -27.48
N THR A 244 -1.07 16.66 -27.39
CA THR A 244 0.24 16.35 -28.00
C THR A 244 1.34 16.46 -26.94
N PRO A 245 1.62 15.39 -26.17
CA PRO A 245 2.76 15.38 -25.27
C PRO A 245 4.10 15.50 -26.02
N PRO A 246 5.19 15.97 -25.38
CA PRO A 246 5.30 16.23 -23.94
C PRO A 246 4.50 17.48 -23.51
N TYR A 247 3.96 17.44 -22.29
CA TYR A 247 3.14 18.52 -21.75
C TYR A 247 4.01 19.63 -21.17
N PRO A 248 3.79 20.89 -21.58
CA PRO A 248 4.46 22.00 -20.95
C PRO A 248 3.97 22.16 -19.51
N VAL A 249 4.76 22.88 -18.73
CA VAL A 249 4.44 23.26 -17.36
C VAL A 249 3.02 23.86 -17.27
N ASN A 250 2.25 23.41 -16.26
CA ASN A 250 0.89 23.86 -15.95
C ASN A 250 -0.20 23.52 -16.97
N LEU A 251 0.08 22.74 -18.02
CA LEU A 251 -0.98 22.20 -18.85
C LEU A 251 -1.82 21.20 -18.03
N ASN A 252 -3.12 21.44 -17.96
CA ASN A 252 -4.09 20.52 -17.39
C ASN A 252 -4.87 19.82 -18.54
N PRO A 253 -4.66 18.52 -18.79
CA PRO A 253 -5.32 17.82 -19.88
C PRO A 253 -6.84 17.67 -19.66
N PHE A 254 -7.33 17.75 -18.43
CA PHE A 254 -8.76 17.74 -18.07
C PHE A 254 -9.48 19.07 -18.34
N LYS A 255 -8.79 20.01 -19.01
CA LYS A 255 -9.35 21.28 -19.48
C LYS A 255 -9.23 21.46 -20.99
N SER A 256 -8.81 20.40 -21.69
CA SER A 256 -8.41 20.47 -23.09
C SER A 256 -9.39 19.76 -24.03
N GLY A 257 -10.36 19.01 -23.49
CA GLY A 257 -11.39 18.30 -24.25
C GLY A 257 -12.80 18.60 -23.77
N THR A 258 -13.73 17.72 -24.16
CA THR A 258 -15.14 17.72 -23.74
C THR A 258 -15.53 16.33 -23.29
N TYR A 259 -16.66 16.18 -22.62
CA TYR A 259 -17.22 14.86 -22.27
C TYR A 259 -18.59 14.67 -22.93
N ARG A 260 -19.12 13.46 -22.82
CA ARG A 260 -20.43 13.05 -23.34
C ARG A 260 -21.40 12.83 -22.18
N SER A 261 -22.66 13.15 -22.37
CA SER A 261 -23.70 12.99 -21.34
C SER A 261 -24.95 12.32 -21.88
N ILE A 262 -25.64 11.58 -21.02
CA ILE A 262 -26.89 10.90 -21.37
C ILE A 262 -27.79 10.75 -20.14
N LYS A 263 -29.10 10.71 -20.36
CA LYS A 263 -30.09 10.37 -19.33
C LYS A 263 -30.07 8.88 -19.01
N THR A 264 -30.28 8.58 -17.73
CA THR A 264 -30.40 7.21 -17.25
C THR A 264 -31.71 6.55 -17.69
N SER A 265 -31.70 5.21 -17.70
CA SER A 265 -32.86 4.37 -18.00
C SER A 265 -32.81 3.12 -17.09
N GLU A 266 -33.96 2.56 -16.72
CA GLU A 266 -34.01 1.31 -15.92
C GLU A 266 -33.56 0.07 -16.72
N VAL A 267 -33.59 0.16 -18.05
CA VAL A 267 -33.08 -0.85 -18.99
C VAL A 267 -32.03 -0.24 -19.89
N GLU A 268 -31.12 -1.05 -20.44
CA GLU A 268 -30.08 -0.55 -21.34
C GLU A 268 -30.70 -0.03 -22.64
N THR A 269 -30.60 1.28 -22.87
CA THR A 269 -31.07 1.94 -24.09
C THR A 269 -29.93 2.59 -24.88
N ALA A 270 -28.76 2.77 -24.27
CA ALA A 270 -27.55 3.25 -24.91
C ALA A 270 -26.29 2.84 -24.13
N ALA A 271 -25.13 2.86 -24.80
CA ALA A 271 -23.83 2.60 -24.18
C ALA A 271 -22.70 3.39 -24.85
N ALA A 272 -21.65 3.71 -24.09
CA ALA A 272 -20.37 4.21 -24.58
C ALA A 272 -19.31 3.12 -24.46
N THR A 273 -18.46 2.96 -25.47
CA THR A 273 -17.45 1.88 -25.53
C THR A 273 -16.09 2.43 -25.92
N TRP A 274 -15.05 2.07 -25.15
CA TRP A 274 -13.65 2.40 -25.42
C TRP A 274 -12.88 1.12 -25.76
N ILE A 275 -12.29 1.07 -26.95
CA ILE A 275 -11.53 -0.08 -27.47
C ILE A 275 -10.08 0.37 -27.71
N PRO A 276 -9.12 -0.04 -26.85
CA PRO A 276 -7.73 0.30 -27.02
C PRO A 276 -7.07 -0.56 -28.11
N ASN A 277 -6.08 0.01 -28.80
CA ASN A 277 -5.13 -0.74 -29.61
C ASN A 277 -3.89 -1.06 -28.76
N ILE A 278 -3.88 -2.23 -28.11
CA ILE A 278 -2.82 -2.62 -27.18
C ILE A 278 -1.53 -2.95 -27.94
N SER A 279 -0.41 -2.33 -27.57
CA SER A 279 0.88 -2.51 -28.26
C SER A 279 1.48 -3.90 -28.07
N GLU A 280 1.31 -4.47 -26.87
CA GLU A 280 1.87 -5.75 -26.45
C GLU A 280 0.91 -6.48 -25.51
N GLU A 281 0.79 -7.80 -25.64
CA GLU A 281 -0.01 -8.58 -24.68
C GLU A 281 0.58 -8.44 -23.27
N GLY A 282 -0.28 -8.19 -22.29
CA GLY A 282 0.16 -8.07 -20.91
C GLY A 282 -0.91 -7.60 -19.96
N GLU A 283 -0.49 -7.37 -18.73
CA GLU A 283 -1.33 -6.79 -17.68
C GLU A 283 -1.27 -5.25 -17.74
N TYR A 284 -2.44 -4.62 -17.83
CA TYR A 284 -2.60 -3.16 -17.88
C TYR A 284 -3.57 -2.72 -16.79
N ALA A 285 -3.20 -1.70 -16.00
CA ALA A 285 -4.16 -0.99 -15.18
C ALA A 285 -5.19 -0.29 -16.07
N VAL A 286 -6.45 -0.30 -15.65
CA VAL A 286 -7.54 0.43 -16.31
C VAL A 286 -7.98 1.57 -15.41
N TYR A 287 -7.89 2.77 -15.95
CA TYR A 287 -8.39 4.00 -15.34
C TYR A 287 -9.52 4.58 -16.18
N ILE A 288 -10.52 5.16 -15.52
CA ILE A 288 -11.61 5.89 -16.19
C ILE A 288 -11.60 7.36 -15.77
N SER A 289 -12.15 8.21 -16.63
CA SER A 289 -12.49 9.60 -16.34
C SER A 289 -13.96 9.84 -16.66
N TYR A 290 -14.57 10.78 -15.95
CA TYR A 290 -15.93 11.27 -16.16
C TYR A 290 -16.07 12.67 -15.52
N ALA A 291 -17.17 13.35 -15.79
CA ALA A 291 -17.51 14.63 -15.16
C ALA A 291 -18.61 14.47 -14.09
N SER A 292 -18.40 15.08 -12.91
CA SER A 292 -19.42 15.12 -11.85
C SER A 292 -20.29 16.37 -11.97
N VAL A 293 -21.55 16.19 -12.37
CA VAL A 293 -22.56 17.25 -12.57
C VAL A 293 -23.67 17.18 -11.52
N GLY A 294 -24.54 18.20 -11.46
CA GLY A 294 -25.56 18.31 -10.42
C GLY A 294 -26.57 17.15 -10.37
N GLU A 295 -26.86 16.53 -11.52
CA GLU A 295 -27.77 15.38 -11.64
C GLU A 295 -27.02 14.04 -11.81
N SER A 296 -25.72 13.98 -11.50
CA SER A 296 -24.96 12.73 -11.57
C SER A 296 -25.53 11.66 -10.64
N ILE A 297 -25.47 10.40 -11.08
CA ILE A 297 -25.90 9.23 -10.32
C ILE A 297 -24.77 8.58 -9.51
N SER A 298 -25.12 7.76 -8.51
CA SER A 298 -24.15 6.99 -7.71
C SER A 298 -23.86 5.58 -8.22
N ASP A 299 -24.62 5.09 -9.21
CA ASP A 299 -24.62 3.67 -9.62
C ASP A 299 -24.28 3.45 -11.10
N ALA A 300 -23.44 4.31 -11.70
CA ALA A 300 -23.04 4.16 -13.10
C ALA A 300 -22.29 2.83 -13.33
N LYS A 301 -22.75 2.03 -14.31
CA LYS A 301 -22.25 0.69 -14.55
C LYS A 301 -21.18 0.65 -15.64
N TYR A 302 -19.94 0.33 -15.26
CA TYR A 302 -18.82 0.08 -16.15
C TYR A 302 -18.52 -1.42 -16.25
N THR A 303 -18.17 -1.91 -17.43
CA THR A 303 -17.75 -3.31 -17.67
C THR A 303 -16.42 -3.34 -18.40
N VAL A 304 -15.40 -3.92 -17.78
CA VAL A 304 -14.09 -4.18 -18.40
C VAL A 304 -14.12 -5.57 -19.03
N HIS A 305 -13.92 -5.65 -20.34
CA HIS A 305 -13.73 -6.91 -21.06
C HIS A 305 -12.23 -7.16 -21.21
N HIS A 306 -11.76 -8.31 -20.72
CA HIS A 306 -10.35 -8.71 -20.69
C HIS A 306 -10.22 -10.20 -21.05
N LEU A 307 -8.99 -10.73 -21.14
CA LEU A 307 -8.76 -12.14 -21.50
C LEU A 307 -9.29 -13.15 -20.47
N GLY A 308 -9.66 -12.71 -19.27
CA GLY A 308 -10.31 -13.53 -18.25
C GLY A 308 -11.84 -13.48 -18.26
N GLY A 309 -12.43 -12.70 -19.17
CA GLY A 309 -13.89 -12.53 -19.25
C GLY A 309 -14.30 -11.07 -19.08
N LYS A 310 -15.22 -10.81 -18.15
CA LYS A 310 -15.80 -9.48 -17.93
C LYS A 310 -15.83 -9.16 -16.45
N THR A 311 -15.36 -7.99 -16.06
CA THR A 311 -15.44 -7.48 -14.68
C THR A 311 -16.33 -6.24 -14.65
N GLU A 312 -17.39 -6.29 -13.85
CA GLU A 312 -18.36 -5.21 -13.71
C GLU A 312 -18.10 -4.34 -12.47
N PHE A 313 -18.27 -3.04 -12.62
CA PHE A 313 -18.05 -2.02 -11.60
C PHE A 313 -19.27 -1.10 -11.49
N LYS A 314 -19.57 -0.71 -10.25
CA LYS A 314 -20.45 0.41 -9.92
C LYS A 314 -19.59 1.62 -9.59
N ILE A 315 -19.83 2.75 -10.26
CA ILE A 315 -19.08 4.00 -10.12
C ILE A 315 -19.99 5.11 -9.62
N ASN A 316 -19.58 5.77 -8.53
CA ASN A 316 -20.30 6.91 -7.99
C ASN A 316 -19.88 8.21 -8.71
N GLN A 317 -20.59 8.57 -9.77
CA GLN A 317 -20.27 9.76 -10.57
C GLN A 317 -20.58 11.10 -9.88
N LYS A 318 -21.20 11.10 -8.69
CA LYS A 318 -21.41 12.32 -7.88
C LYS A 318 -20.10 12.89 -7.33
N ILE A 319 -19.05 12.08 -7.27
CA ILE A 319 -17.73 12.42 -6.71
C ILE A 319 -16.63 11.94 -7.65
N GLY A 320 -15.39 12.43 -7.49
CA GLY A 320 -14.23 11.92 -8.22
C GLY A 320 -14.14 12.27 -9.71
N GLY A 321 -15.05 13.10 -10.24
CA GLY A 321 -14.98 13.54 -11.64
C GLY A 321 -13.83 14.50 -11.94
N GLY A 322 -13.35 14.51 -13.18
CA GLY A 322 -12.25 15.38 -13.65
C GLY A 322 -10.84 14.90 -13.24
N THR A 323 -10.68 13.60 -13.00
CA THR A 323 -9.38 12.96 -12.75
C THR A 323 -9.42 11.47 -13.12
N TRP A 324 -8.30 10.77 -12.98
CA TRP A 324 -8.21 9.32 -13.22
C TRP A 324 -8.70 8.51 -12.01
N ILE A 325 -9.67 7.62 -12.24
CA ILE A 325 -10.21 6.66 -11.26
C ILE A 325 -9.79 5.23 -11.65
N TYR A 326 -9.05 4.56 -10.76
CA TYR A 326 -8.54 3.19 -10.98
C TYR A 326 -9.64 2.14 -10.80
N LEU A 327 -9.76 1.21 -11.74
CA LEU A 327 -10.70 0.07 -11.66
C LEU A 327 -10.04 -1.25 -11.30
N GLY A 328 -8.80 -1.46 -11.73
CA GLY A 328 -8.10 -2.74 -11.59
C GLY A 328 -7.02 -2.93 -12.64
N LYS A 329 -6.31 -4.07 -12.56
CA LYS A 329 -5.31 -4.49 -13.54
C LYS A 329 -5.79 -5.77 -14.21
N PHE A 330 -5.70 -5.82 -15.54
CA PHE A 330 -6.26 -6.91 -16.34
C PHE A 330 -5.36 -7.29 -17.50
N LYS A 331 -5.39 -8.57 -17.87
CA LYS A 331 -4.71 -9.09 -19.06
C LYS A 331 -5.45 -8.73 -20.35
N PHE A 332 -4.75 -8.10 -21.28
CA PHE A 332 -5.24 -7.80 -22.63
C PHE A 332 -4.34 -8.42 -23.69
N ALA A 333 -4.93 -8.93 -24.77
CA ALA A 333 -4.19 -9.33 -25.96
C ALA A 333 -3.73 -8.10 -26.75
N LYS A 334 -2.63 -8.25 -27.50
CA LYS A 334 -2.16 -7.27 -28.47
C LYS A 334 -3.24 -6.93 -29.51
N GLY A 335 -3.28 -5.68 -29.96
CA GLY A 335 -4.18 -5.16 -30.98
C GLY A 335 -5.50 -4.64 -30.43
N ALA A 336 -6.39 -4.22 -31.33
CA ALA A 336 -7.75 -3.81 -31.00
C ALA A 336 -8.69 -5.02 -30.97
N ASN A 337 -9.26 -5.32 -29.80
CA ASN A 337 -10.03 -6.56 -29.58
C ASN A 337 -11.45 -6.26 -29.07
N GLU A 338 -12.44 -6.19 -29.97
CA GLU A 338 -13.81 -5.77 -29.61
C GLU A 338 -14.53 -6.67 -28.58
N ASN A 339 -14.12 -7.93 -28.44
CA ASN A 339 -14.79 -8.90 -27.55
C ASN A 339 -14.12 -9.03 -26.18
N THR A 340 -12.80 -8.90 -26.15
CA THR A 340 -11.92 -9.28 -25.02
C THR A 340 -10.93 -8.17 -24.64
N GLY A 341 -11.07 -6.97 -25.21
CA GLY A 341 -10.26 -5.80 -24.85
C GLY A 341 -11.02 -4.51 -25.08
N LYS A 342 -11.90 -4.15 -24.12
CA LYS A 342 -12.66 -2.90 -24.14
C LYS A 342 -13.21 -2.54 -22.76
N VAL A 343 -13.63 -1.29 -22.60
CA VAL A 343 -14.47 -0.84 -21.48
C VAL A 343 -15.81 -0.36 -22.02
N VAL A 344 -16.90 -0.71 -21.34
CA VAL A 344 -18.27 -0.32 -21.72
C VAL A 344 -18.95 0.38 -20.55
N LEU A 345 -19.54 1.54 -20.80
CA LEU A 345 -20.43 2.25 -19.88
C LEU A 345 -21.87 2.14 -20.39
N SER A 346 -22.75 1.57 -19.58
CA SER A 346 -24.18 1.47 -19.88
C SER A 346 -24.94 2.65 -19.29
N ASN A 347 -26.02 3.11 -19.94
CA ASN A 347 -26.92 4.11 -19.36
C ASN A 347 -27.95 3.52 -18.38
N THR A 348 -27.85 2.22 -18.05
CA THR A 348 -28.70 1.57 -17.05
C THR A 348 -28.38 2.06 -15.64
N SER A 349 -29.42 2.47 -14.90
CA SER A 349 -29.31 2.88 -13.50
C SER A 349 -30.66 2.74 -12.79
N SER A 350 -30.60 2.54 -11.47
CA SER A 350 -31.78 2.60 -10.60
C SER A 350 -32.16 4.03 -10.19
N GLU A 351 -31.31 4.99 -10.48
CA GLU A 351 -31.48 6.42 -10.20
C GLU A 351 -31.89 7.17 -11.48
N SER A 352 -32.82 8.12 -11.34
CA SER A 352 -33.10 9.11 -12.39
C SER A 352 -32.02 10.20 -12.35
N GLY A 353 -31.30 10.41 -13.44
CA GLY A 353 -30.25 11.42 -13.52
C GLY A 353 -29.45 11.36 -14.82
N ILE A 354 -28.19 11.81 -14.72
CA ILE A 354 -27.26 11.92 -15.84
C ILE A 354 -26.04 11.02 -15.60
N ILE A 355 -25.62 10.34 -16.66
CA ILE A 355 -24.33 9.65 -16.76
C ILE A 355 -23.43 10.47 -17.68
N THR A 356 -22.15 10.56 -17.31
CA THR A 356 -21.12 11.19 -18.15
C THR A 356 -20.03 10.20 -18.55
N ALA A 357 -19.47 10.39 -19.74
CA ALA A 357 -18.44 9.55 -20.36
C ALA A 357 -17.35 10.45 -20.96
N ASP A 358 -16.08 10.18 -20.64
CA ASP A 358 -14.95 11.01 -21.05
C ASP A 358 -13.86 10.10 -21.67
N ALA A 359 -12.86 9.71 -20.87
CA ALA A 359 -11.75 8.89 -21.34
C ALA A 359 -11.52 7.60 -20.53
N VAL A 360 -10.87 6.62 -21.16
CA VAL A 360 -10.35 5.41 -20.52
C VAL A 360 -8.87 5.26 -20.85
N ARG A 361 -8.07 4.96 -19.84
CA ARG A 361 -6.62 4.79 -19.94
C ARG A 361 -6.21 3.39 -19.53
N PHE A 362 -5.35 2.78 -20.33
CA PHE A 362 -4.81 1.43 -20.17
C PHE A 362 -3.29 1.52 -19.99
N GLY A 363 -2.76 1.13 -18.83
CA GLY A 363 -1.33 1.11 -18.54
C GLY A 363 -0.78 2.36 -17.84
N GLY A 364 0.44 2.25 -17.32
CA GLY A 364 1.14 3.29 -16.55
C GLY A 364 1.88 4.31 -17.42
N GLY A 365 2.53 3.86 -18.50
CA GLY A 365 3.19 4.73 -19.46
C GLY A 365 4.52 5.34 -19.01
N MET A 366 5.13 6.11 -19.91
CA MET A 366 6.37 6.87 -19.68
C MET A 366 6.09 8.33 -19.29
N GLY A 367 7.03 8.99 -18.64
CA GLY A 367 6.93 10.40 -18.23
C GLY A 367 6.58 11.34 -19.38
N LEU A 368 5.53 12.15 -19.20
CA LEU A 368 4.99 13.05 -20.24
C LEU A 368 5.21 14.53 -19.94
N VAL A 369 5.59 14.91 -18.72
CA VAL A 369 5.75 16.33 -18.35
C VAL A 369 7.13 16.83 -18.73
N GLU A 370 7.19 17.94 -19.46
CA GLU A 370 8.43 18.55 -19.92
C GLU A 370 9.06 19.46 -18.86
N ARG A 371 10.38 19.36 -18.71
CA ARG A 371 11.26 20.28 -17.99
C ARG A 371 12.46 20.64 -18.87
N GLU A 372 12.63 21.94 -19.14
CA GLU A 372 13.76 22.49 -19.90
C GLU A 372 14.04 21.72 -21.22
N GLY A 373 13.00 21.39 -22.01
CA GLY A 373 13.16 20.69 -23.29
C GLY A 373 13.17 19.15 -23.23
N SER A 374 13.02 18.54 -22.05
CA SER A 374 13.07 17.08 -21.89
C SER A 374 12.01 16.54 -20.92
N THR A 375 11.52 15.33 -21.15
CA THR A 375 10.82 14.56 -20.12
C THR A 375 11.82 13.84 -19.22
N SER A 376 11.33 13.15 -18.19
CA SER A 376 12.16 12.38 -17.26
C SER A 376 12.94 11.23 -17.90
N GLY A 377 12.48 10.72 -19.05
CA GLY A 377 13.00 9.51 -19.68
C GLY A 377 12.69 8.21 -18.91
N ARG A 378 11.77 8.23 -17.93
CA ARG A 378 11.45 7.08 -17.07
C ARG A 378 9.96 6.72 -17.07
N PRO A 379 9.59 5.49 -16.65
CA PRO A 379 8.20 5.13 -16.39
C PRO A 379 7.54 6.06 -15.36
N LYS A 380 6.27 6.41 -15.54
CA LYS A 380 5.56 7.37 -14.67
C LYS A 380 5.54 6.96 -13.19
N PHE A 381 5.50 5.65 -12.90
CA PHE A 381 5.50 5.17 -11.50
C PHE A 381 6.77 5.55 -10.72
N THR A 382 7.86 5.84 -11.43
CA THR A 382 9.14 6.27 -10.82
C THR A 382 9.22 7.77 -10.57
N GLU A 383 8.36 8.58 -11.19
CA GLU A 383 8.41 10.04 -11.14
C GLU A 383 7.86 10.59 -9.80
N GLY A 384 8.33 11.77 -9.41
CA GLY A 384 7.77 12.52 -8.29
C GLY A 384 6.28 12.87 -8.49
N ALA A 385 5.55 12.99 -7.39
CA ALA A 385 4.09 13.20 -7.36
C ALA A 385 3.65 14.39 -8.21
N ARG A 386 4.44 15.48 -8.23
CA ARG A 386 4.07 16.70 -8.97
C ARG A 386 3.76 16.47 -10.45
N TYR A 387 4.44 15.54 -11.12
CA TYR A 387 4.27 15.29 -12.55
C TYR A 387 3.02 14.46 -12.81
N TRP A 388 2.80 13.44 -11.98
CA TRP A 388 1.56 12.67 -11.98
C TRP A 388 0.36 13.55 -11.70
N LEU A 389 0.42 14.44 -10.70
CA LEU A 389 -0.70 15.30 -10.32
C LEU A 389 -1.05 16.33 -11.41
N GLN A 390 -0.05 16.78 -12.18
CA GLN A 390 -0.32 17.56 -13.40
C GLN A 390 -1.10 16.71 -14.42
N TYR A 391 -0.65 15.48 -14.68
CA TYR A 391 -1.32 14.60 -15.64
C TYR A 391 -2.71 14.16 -15.18
N ALA A 392 -2.92 14.01 -13.87
CA ALA A 392 -4.20 13.68 -13.25
C ALA A 392 -5.15 14.88 -13.14
N GLY A 393 -4.79 16.04 -13.69
CA GLY A 393 -5.66 17.21 -13.80
C GLY A 393 -5.83 18.01 -12.51
N MET A 394 -4.94 17.85 -11.52
CA MET A 394 -5.06 18.60 -10.28
C MET A 394 -4.83 20.11 -10.51
N PRO A 395 -5.45 21.00 -9.72
CA PRO A 395 -5.20 22.43 -9.83
C PRO A 395 -3.76 22.81 -9.45
N ASP A 396 -3.14 23.68 -10.24
CA ASP A 396 -1.72 24.03 -10.21
C ASP A 396 -1.16 24.47 -8.83
N THR A 397 -1.18 25.76 -8.52
CA THR A 397 -0.62 26.39 -7.31
C THR A 397 -1.45 26.16 -6.06
N LEU A 398 -2.50 25.33 -6.18
CA LEU A 398 -3.32 24.87 -5.08
C LEU A 398 -2.91 23.46 -4.63
N VAL A 399 -2.45 22.59 -5.53
CA VAL A 399 -2.16 21.18 -5.22
C VAL A 399 -0.73 20.76 -5.50
N TYR A 400 -0.11 21.12 -6.64
CA TYR A 400 1.16 20.48 -7.03
C TYR A 400 2.28 21.41 -7.50
N ASN A 401 2.01 22.72 -7.70
CA ASN A 401 3.01 23.67 -8.21
C ASN A 401 3.15 24.90 -7.31
N PHE A 402 3.40 24.72 -6.01
CA PHE A 402 3.49 25.80 -5.02
C PHE A 402 4.63 26.77 -5.31
N ASN A 403 5.76 26.23 -5.76
CA ASN A 403 6.98 26.97 -6.01
C ASN A 403 7.08 27.50 -7.45
N LYS A 404 5.99 27.41 -8.23
CA LYS A 404 5.90 27.91 -9.61
C LYS A 404 7.08 27.41 -10.44
N THR A 405 7.33 26.10 -10.40
CA THR A 405 8.41 25.38 -11.10
C THR A 405 9.84 25.72 -10.72
N LYS A 406 10.05 26.51 -9.66
CA LYS A 406 11.40 26.85 -9.19
C LYS A 406 12.02 25.78 -8.27
N ASN A 407 11.19 24.90 -7.69
CA ASN A 407 11.64 23.86 -6.78
C ASN A 407 10.71 22.63 -6.86
N ASP A 408 11.04 21.72 -7.76
CA ASP A 408 10.26 20.50 -8.00
C ASP A 408 10.35 19.51 -6.84
N TYR A 409 11.48 19.50 -6.14
CA TYR A 409 11.67 18.67 -4.96
C TYR A 409 10.65 19.02 -3.87
N ASN A 410 10.51 20.31 -3.54
CA ASN A 410 9.52 20.74 -2.56
C ASN A 410 8.09 20.53 -3.06
N ASP A 411 7.84 20.83 -4.34
CA ASP A 411 6.53 20.62 -4.94
C ASP A 411 6.11 19.13 -4.92
N ASP A 412 7.05 18.18 -5.05
CA ASP A 412 6.79 16.74 -4.94
C ASP A 412 6.19 16.38 -3.56
N TYR A 413 6.96 16.49 -2.47
CA TYR A 413 6.48 16.02 -1.17
C TYR A 413 5.37 16.88 -0.56
N GLN A 414 5.30 18.18 -0.88
CA GLN A 414 4.23 19.06 -0.36
C GLN A 414 2.88 18.79 -1.03
N SER A 415 2.88 18.30 -2.26
CA SER A 415 1.65 18.11 -3.04
C SER A 415 0.78 16.94 -2.58
N ARG A 416 1.38 15.92 -1.97
CA ARG A 416 0.73 14.63 -1.67
C ARG A 416 -0.43 14.77 -0.69
N ALA A 417 -0.22 15.53 0.38
CA ALA A 417 -1.28 15.86 1.34
C ALA A 417 -2.36 16.76 0.71
N GLU A 418 -1.96 17.72 -0.12
CA GLU A 418 -2.91 18.64 -0.76
C GLU A 418 -3.76 17.96 -1.83
N TYR A 419 -3.24 16.92 -2.49
CA TYR A 419 -4.02 16.04 -3.34
C TYR A 419 -5.15 15.38 -2.54
N GLY A 420 -4.83 14.78 -1.38
CA GLY A 420 -5.83 14.25 -0.46
C GLY A 420 -6.88 15.26 0.01
N ASN A 421 -6.43 16.44 0.39
CA ASN A 421 -7.30 17.54 0.79
C ASN A 421 -8.22 17.96 -0.38
N TYR A 422 -7.71 18.00 -1.61
CA TYR A 422 -8.50 18.32 -2.80
C TYR A 422 -9.48 17.20 -3.19
N LEU A 423 -9.08 15.93 -3.04
CA LEU A 423 -9.99 14.79 -3.21
C LEU A 423 -11.19 14.93 -2.27
N TYR A 424 -10.94 15.25 -0.99
CA TYR A 424 -12.00 15.45 0.01
C TYR A 424 -12.85 16.67 -0.35
N GLY A 425 -12.24 17.83 -0.53
CA GLY A 425 -12.95 19.08 -0.77
C GLY A 425 -13.57 19.67 0.50
N ALA A 426 -14.33 20.75 0.35
CA ALA A 426 -14.76 21.60 1.45
C ALA A 426 -15.52 20.83 2.57
N PRO A 427 -15.23 21.09 3.86
CA PRO A 427 -14.26 22.05 4.39
C PRO A 427 -12.82 21.49 4.54
N PHE A 428 -12.53 20.31 3.99
CA PHE A 428 -11.24 19.62 4.04
C PHE A 428 -10.31 19.94 2.87
N GLY A 429 -10.67 20.94 2.04
CA GLY A 429 -9.91 21.36 0.87
C GLY A 429 -8.47 21.77 1.18
N PRO A 430 -7.61 21.96 0.16
CA PRO A 430 -6.19 22.26 0.36
C PRO A 430 -5.95 23.43 1.31
N ASN A 431 -4.85 23.43 2.07
CA ASN A 431 -4.63 24.41 3.16
C ASN A 431 -4.75 25.87 2.69
N LYS A 432 -4.30 26.17 1.47
CA LYS A 432 -4.41 27.51 0.86
C LYS A 432 -5.87 27.95 0.61
N ASN A 433 -6.79 27.00 0.45
CA ASN A 433 -8.23 27.24 0.32
C ASN A 433 -9.04 26.01 0.78
N ARG A 434 -9.28 25.91 2.10
CA ARG A 434 -10.05 24.81 2.71
C ARG A 434 -11.50 24.70 2.20
N ASN A 435 -12.04 25.79 1.67
CA ASN A 435 -13.39 25.85 1.10
C ASN A 435 -13.43 25.50 -0.40
N ALA A 436 -12.32 25.08 -1.00
CA ALA A 436 -12.33 24.56 -2.36
C ALA A 436 -13.31 23.36 -2.45
N LYS A 437 -14.21 23.37 -3.43
CA LYS A 437 -15.23 22.32 -3.61
C LYS A 437 -14.62 20.92 -3.59
N GLY A 438 -13.44 20.77 -4.21
CA GLY A 438 -12.74 19.50 -4.34
C GLY A 438 -13.53 18.46 -5.14
N LEU A 439 -13.16 17.18 -4.97
CA LEU A 439 -13.78 16.07 -5.69
C LEU A 439 -14.81 15.28 -4.85
N GLY A 440 -15.03 15.64 -3.59
CA GLY A 440 -16.05 15.04 -2.73
C GLY A 440 -15.75 13.62 -2.24
N VAL A 441 -14.52 13.13 -2.37
CA VAL A 441 -14.09 11.80 -1.93
C VAL A 441 -13.52 11.89 -0.51
N PRO A 442 -14.26 11.50 0.54
CA PRO A 442 -13.80 11.66 1.92
C PRO A 442 -12.63 10.73 2.22
N ILE A 443 -11.48 11.28 2.61
CA ILE A 443 -10.27 10.53 2.98
C ILE A 443 -10.28 10.23 4.48
N ASP A 444 -10.12 8.97 4.87
CA ASP A 444 -10.21 8.53 6.27
C ASP A 444 -8.87 8.61 7.02
N LEU A 445 -7.77 8.37 6.32
CA LEU A 445 -6.41 8.54 6.81
C LEU A 445 -5.41 8.67 5.67
N SER A 446 -4.19 9.11 6.01
CA SER A 446 -3.03 8.96 5.14
C SER A 446 -1.80 8.32 5.77
N LEU A 447 -1.02 7.65 4.91
CA LEU A 447 0.34 7.19 5.19
C LEU A 447 1.33 7.78 4.18
N ALA A 448 2.36 8.45 4.71
CA ALA A 448 3.62 8.70 4.02
C ALA A 448 4.64 7.64 4.41
N PHE A 449 5.08 6.80 3.48
CA PHE A 449 6.03 5.73 3.77
C PHE A 449 7.42 6.06 3.21
N HIS A 450 8.37 6.25 4.11
CA HIS A 450 9.79 6.57 3.89
C HIS A 450 10.74 5.56 4.56
N THR A 451 12.02 5.67 4.21
CA THR A 451 13.12 5.15 5.03
C THR A 451 14.17 6.24 5.31
N ASP A 452 14.82 6.16 6.47
CA ASP A 452 15.63 7.25 7.01
C ASP A 452 17.12 7.14 6.62
N ALA A 453 17.88 8.19 6.87
CA ALA A 453 19.32 8.21 6.74
C ALA A 453 20.01 8.02 8.11
N GLY A 454 21.04 7.18 8.16
CA GLY A 454 21.76 6.86 9.39
C GLY A 454 22.65 5.63 9.22
N ILE A 455 23.84 5.68 9.81
CA ILE A 455 24.80 4.56 9.77
C ILE A 455 25.10 4.15 11.20
N THR A 456 25.09 2.85 11.46
CA THR A 456 25.61 2.26 12.70
C THR A 456 26.49 1.06 12.36
N ARG A 457 27.47 0.76 13.22
CA ARG A 457 28.30 -0.44 13.12
C ARG A 457 27.99 -1.45 14.23
N ASN A 458 26.93 -1.20 15.00
CA ASN A 458 26.42 -2.12 16.01
C ASN A 458 25.61 -3.24 15.34
N ASP A 459 25.41 -4.36 16.06
CA ASP A 459 24.59 -5.49 15.59
C ASP A 459 23.07 -5.28 15.76
N THR A 460 22.63 -4.03 15.75
CA THR A 460 21.23 -3.61 15.93
C THR A 460 20.81 -2.68 14.81
N THR A 461 19.57 -2.82 14.35
CA THR A 461 18.95 -1.92 13.36
C THR A 461 18.88 -0.48 13.85
N ILE A 462 18.88 0.50 12.93
CA ILE A 462 18.51 1.88 13.29
C ILE A 462 17.07 1.90 13.78
N GLY A 463 16.19 1.14 13.10
CA GLY A 463 14.84 0.84 13.55
C GLY A 463 13.76 1.85 13.17
N THR A 464 12.57 1.65 13.71
CA THR A 464 11.33 2.25 13.19
C THR A 464 10.94 3.51 13.94
N LEU A 465 10.79 4.62 13.20
CA LEU A 465 10.36 5.94 13.65
C LEU A 465 8.99 6.26 13.04
N ALA A 466 8.05 6.73 13.86
CA ALA A 466 6.78 7.27 13.38
C ALA A 466 6.67 8.75 13.75
N ILE A 467 6.33 9.59 12.79
CA ILE A 467 6.24 11.03 12.91
C ILE A 467 4.78 11.45 12.76
N TYR A 468 4.31 12.29 13.68
CA TYR A 468 2.98 12.88 13.67
C TYR A 468 3.05 14.37 14.01
N SER A 469 1.98 15.09 13.71
CA SER A 469 1.81 16.49 14.13
C SER A 469 0.45 16.66 14.81
N ILE A 470 0.44 17.22 16.02
CA ILE A 470 -0.81 17.59 16.71
C ILE A 470 -1.32 18.97 16.27
N GLU A 471 -0.49 19.70 15.54
CA GLU A 471 -0.79 21.01 14.99
C GLU A 471 -0.88 20.90 13.45
N ASP A 472 -1.76 21.66 12.82
CA ASP A 472 -1.84 21.79 11.37
C ASP A 472 -0.98 22.96 10.84
N ALA A 473 -1.08 23.26 9.54
CA ALA A 473 -0.32 24.34 8.91
C ALA A 473 -0.73 25.76 9.37
N ASP A 474 -1.89 25.92 10.00
CA ASP A 474 -2.47 27.19 10.48
C ASP A 474 -2.53 27.23 12.03
N SER A 475 -1.68 26.45 12.68
CA SER A 475 -1.57 26.33 14.14
C SER A 475 -2.83 25.85 14.86
N GLN A 476 -3.68 25.05 14.21
CA GLN A 476 -4.86 24.44 14.81
C GLN A 476 -4.58 23.03 15.32
N PHE A 477 -5.22 22.67 16.44
CA PHE A 477 -5.12 21.34 17.07
C PHE A 477 -6.26 20.38 16.69
N VAL A 478 -7.10 20.79 15.74
CA VAL A 478 -8.26 20.02 15.26
C VAL A 478 -8.28 20.00 13.73
N PHE A 479 -8.88 18.95 13.17
CA PHE A 479 -9.26 18.90 11.76
C PHE A 479 -10.45 19.81 11.48
N PRO A 480 -10.79 20.09 10.20
CA PRO A 480 -11.90 20.99 9.84
C PRO A 480 -13.28 20.63 10.43
N ASP A 481 -13.52 19.37 10.78
CA ASP A 481 -14.76 18.92 11.45
C ASP A 481 -14.72 18.98 12.99
N GLY A 482 -13.61 19.47 13.56
CA GLY A 482 -13.40 19.61 14.99
C GLY A 482 -12.81 18.37 15.66
N VAL A 483 -12.48 17.31 14.92
CA VAL A 483 -11.79 16.13 15.47
C VAL A 483 -10.38 16.52 15.90
N SER A 484 -9.97 16.12 17.09
CA SER A 484 -8.63 16.39 17.62
C SER A 484 -7.55 15.70 16.79
N ARG A 485 -6.48 16.44 16.48
CA ARG A 485 -5.29 15.91 15.79
C ARG A 485 -4.48 14.95 16.66
N ILE A 486 -4.85 14.71 17.93
CA ILE A 486 -4.34 13.57 18.70
C ILE A 486 -4.62 12.24 17.99
N ALA A 487 -5.63 12.17 17.11
CA ALA A 487 -5.83 11.04 16.22
C ALA A 487 -4.58 10.69 15.37
N ASN A 488 -3.73 11.66 15.01
CA ASN A 488 -2.45 11.41 14.33
C ASN A 488 -1.48 10.62 15.21
N ARG A 489 -1.44 10.96 16.51
CA ARG A 489 -0.64 10.22 17.49
C ARG A 489 -1.18 8.81 17.68
N ASP A 490 -2.50 8.64 17.80
CA ASP A 490 -3.14 7.33 17.92
C ASP A 490 -2.76 6.42 16.74
N LEU A 491 -2.91 6.92 15.51
CA LEU A 491 -2.52 6.19 14.29
C LEU A 491 -1.05 5.82 14.31
N SER A 492 -0.18 6.77 14.66
CA SER A 492 1.28 6.55 14.69
C SER A 492 1.72 5.54 15.75
N ASP A 493 1.14 5.59 16.95
CA ASP A 493 1.41 4.66 18.04
C ASP A 493 0.96 3.25 17.67
N ILE A 494 -0.27 3.08 17.18
CA ILE A 494 -0.80 1.79 16.74
C ILE A 494 0.07 1.21 15.63
N MET A 495 0.44 2.01 14.63
CA MET A 495 1.27 1.57 13.49
C MET A 495 2.67 1.16 13.91
N GLN A 496 3.40 2.01 14.63
CA GLN A 496 4.74 1.67 15.08
C GLN A 496 4.72 0.45 16.00
N THR A 497 3.72 0.34 16.88
CA THR A 497 3.57 -0.81 17.77
C THR A 497 3.36 -2.10 16.99
N GLN A 498 2.43 -2.11 16.04
CA GLN A 498 2.15 -3.29 15.24
C GLN A 498 3.39 -3.75 14.45
N ILE A 499 4.11 -2.81 13.81
CA ILE A 499 5.35 -3.12 13.07
C ILE A 499 6.41 -3.69 14.00
N VAL A 500 6.73 -2.98 15.10
CA VAL A 500 7.81 -3.38 16.01
C VAL A 500 7.53 -4.73 16.66
N GLU A 501 6.30 -4.98 17.09
CA GLU A 501 5.94 -6.25 17.74
C GLU A 501 6.01 -7.42 16.75
N ASP A 502 5.48 -7.25 15.53
CA ASP A 502 5.55 -8.29 14.50
C ASP A 502 7.01 -8.58 14.12
N LEU A 503 7.83 -7.54 13.88
CA LEU A 503 9.24 -7.71 13.50
C LEU A 503 10.08 -8.34 14.61
N LYS A 504 9.78 -8.07 15.87
CA LYS A 504 10.42 -8.76 17.01
C LYS A 504 10.12 -10.24 17.06
N LEU A 505 8.93 -10.64 16.66
CA LEU A 505 8.53 -12.05 16.63
C LEU A 505 9.01 -12.77 15.36
N THR A 506 9.33 -12.05 14.28
CA THR A 506 9.58 -12.65 12.96
C THR A 506 10.99 -12.49 12.43
N PHE A 507 11.68 -11.38 12.67
CA PHE A 507 12.97 -11.05 12.03
C PHE A 507 14.09 -10.75 13.02
N ASP A 508 13.84 -9.90 14.03
CA ASP A 508 14.88 -9.48 14.97
C ASP A 508 14.27 -9.23 16.36
N PRO A 509 14.51 -10.10 17.37
CA PRO A 509 13.95 -9.96 18.71
C PRO A 509 14.32 -8.64 19.41
N VAL A 510 15.39 -7.99 18.96
CA VAL A 510 15.85 -6.68 19.46
C VAL A 510 15.58 -5.54 18.48
N TRP A 511 14.64 -5.71 17.54
CA TRP A 511 14.27 -4.67 16.57
C TRP A 511 14.05 -3.32 17.26
N ASN A 512 14.81 -2.33 16.82
CA ASN A 512 14.88 -1.07 17.53
C ASN A 512 13.60 -0.24 17.31
N ARG A 513 12.99 0.19 18.41
CA ARG A 513 11.88 1.16 18.39
C ARG A 513 12.47 2.55 18.57
N ARG A 514 12.26 3.43 17.59
CA ARG A 514 12.62 4.84 17.69
C ARG A 514 11.42 5.66 18.21
N GLN A 515 11.55 6.98 18.18
CA GLN A 515 10.58 7.89 18.77
C GLN A 515 9.19 7.78 18.11
N LEU A 516 8.13 7.97 18.90
CA LEU A 516 6.86 8.53 18.42
C LEU A 516 7.01 10.05 18.35
N ARG A 517 7.55 10.55 17.24
CA ARG A 517 8.03 11.93 17.13
C ARG A 517 6.92 12.90 16.76
N GLU A 518 6.60 13.79 17.69
CA GLU A 518 5.84 15.01 17.40
C GLU A 518 6.73 16.01 16.63
N ALA A 519 6.42 16.24 15.35
CA ALA A 519 7.08 17.18 14.46
C ALA A 519 6.22 17.57 13.25
N GLN A 520 6.35 18.84 12.83
CA GLN A 520 5.62 19.47 11.72
C GLN A 520 6.25 19.18 10.35
N TYR A 521 6.39 17.91 9.99
CA TYR A 521 6.75 17.52 8.62
C TYR A 521 5.55 17.77 7.71
N SER A 522 5.79 18.15 6.45
CA SER A 522 4.73 18.46 5.50
C SER A 522 3.67 17.35 5.42
N GLU A 523 4.13 16.11 5.40
CA GLU A 523 3.33 14.91 5.21
C GLU A 523 2.52 14.49 6.45
N SER A 524 2.87 14.99 7.65
CA SER A 524 2.10 14.77 8.89
C SER A 524 1.28 16.00 9.30
N MET A 525 1.71 17.21 8.91
CA MET A 525 1.10 18.48 9.31
C MET A 525 0.00 18.93 8.34
N ARG A 526 0.21 18.83 7.03
CA ARG A 526 -0.69 19.37 6.00
C ARG A 526 -1.98 18.57 5.77
N PRO A 527 -2.05 17.25 6.01
CA PRO A 527 -3.32 16.53 5.87
C PRO A 527 -4.40 17.09 6.81
N ASN A 528 -5.60 17.27 6.26
CA ASN A 528 -6.80 17.70 6.99
C ASN A 528 -7.59 16.53 7.61
N PHE A 529 -6.98 15.35 7.66
CA PHE A 529 -7.50 14.10 8.22
C PHE A 529 -6.34 13.33 8.89
N PRO A 530 -6.61 12.25 9.65
CA PRO A 530 -5.57 11.51 10.36
C PRO A 530 -4.40 11.08 9.48
N ALA A 531 -3.16 11.34 9.91
CA ALA A 531 -1.95 11.14 9.12
C ALA A 531 -0.76 10.68 9.95
N VAL A 532 0.09 9.87 9.32
CA VAL A 532 1.39 9.42 9.84
C VAL A 532 2.45 9.45 8.75
N LEU A 533 3.65 9.89 9.11
CA LEU A 533 4.86 9.68 8.32
C LEU A 533 5.68 8.57 8.99
N LEU A 534 5.91 7.48 8.27
CA LEU A 534 6.66 6.32 8.71
C LEU A 534 8.08 6.37 8.13
N GLU A 535 9.07 6.33 9.01
CA GLU A 535 10.48 6.11 8.69
C GLU A 535 10.86 4.71 9.19
N LEU A 536 10.75 3.69 8.34
CA LEU A 536 10.76 2.28 8.78
C LEU A 536 12.09 1.84 9.42
N LEU A 537 13.20 2.24 8.81
CA LEU A 537 14.58 1.85 9.09
C LEU A 537 15.52 2.77 8.31
N SER A 538 16.83 2.50 8.28
CA SER A 538 17.76 3.30 7.45
C SER A 538 18.22 2.64 6.16
N HIS A 539 18.09 3.35 5.03
CA HIS A 539 18.62 2.92 3.73
C HIS A 539 20.14 3.12 3.59
N GLN A 540 20.81 3.77 4.54
CA GLN A 540 22.27 3.91 4.57
C GLN A 540 22.95 2.86 5.45
N ASN A 541 22.19 2.15 6.29
CA ASN A 541 22.75 1.18 7.20
C ASN A 541 22.76 -0.21 6.58
N PHE A 542 23.95 -0.80 6.46
CA PHE A 542 24.13 -2.10 5.82
C PHE A 542 23.27 -3.21 6.47
N LEU A 543 23.16 -3.26 7.80
CA LEU A 543 22.34 -4.26 8.49
C LEU A 543 20.85 -4.09 8.18
N ASP A 544 20.34 -2.85 8.18
CA ASP A 544 18.93 -2.58 7.84
C ASP A 544 18.62 -3.02 6.39
N MET A 545 19.55 -2.80 5.45
CA MET A 545 19.38 -3.19 4.05
C MET A 545 19.35 -4.70 3.83
N GLN A 546 19.93 -5.51 4.72
CA GLN A 546 19.80 -6.97 4.65
C GLN A 546 18.34 -7.41 4.85
N PHE A 547 17.55 -6.66 5.61
CA PHE A 547 16.12 -6.91 5.77
C PHE A 547 15.31 -6.32 4.61
N VAL A 548 15.57 -5.08 4.21
CA VAL A 548 14.79 -4.38 3.17
C VAL A 548 14.74 -5.12 1.85
N LEU A 549 15.85 -5.76 1.47
CA LEU A 549 15.95 -6.47 0.18
C LEU A 549 15.25 -7.84 0.21
N ASP A 550 14.78 -8.31 1.36
CA ASP A 550 14.06 -9.58 1.49
C ASP A 550 12.55 -9.38 1.16
N PRO A 551 12.00 -10.04 0.12
CA PRO A 551 10.57 -9.97 -0.19
C PRO A 551 9.64 -10.39 0.98
N GLY A 552 10.06 -11.35 1.81
CA GLY A 552 9.30 -11.77 2.99
C GLY A 552 9.22 -10.68 4.06
N PHE A 553 10.30 -9.92 4.24
CA PHE A 553 10.28 -8.75 5.13
C PHE A 553 9.34 -7.67 4.58
N LYS A 554 9.37 -7.42 3.26
CA LYS A 554 8.45 -6.48 2.61
C LYS A 554 6.99 -6.86 2.83
N PHE A 555 6.64 -8.12 2.61
CA PHE A 555 5.31 -8.65 2.86
C PHE A 555 4.89 -8.47 4.33
N GLN A 556 5.75 -8.86 5.28
CA GLN A 556 5.41 -8.78 6.70
C GLN A 556 5.19 -7.34 7.16
N VAL A 557 6.05 -6.39 6.76
CA VAL A 557 5.90 -4.98 7.11
C VAL A 557 4.63 -4.39 6.50
N ALA A 558 4.35 -4.69 5.22
CA ALA A 558 3.11 -4.27 4.58
C ALA A 558 1.88 -4.82 5.34
N ARG A 559 1.91 -6.09 5.76
CA ARG A 559 0.85 -6.70 6.57
C ARG A 559 0.69 -6.01 7.92
N SER A 560 1.78 -5.67 8.61
CA SER A 560 1.74 -4.91 9.88
C SER A 560 1.12 -3.53 9.71
N ILE A 561 1.47 -2.80 8.64
CA ILE A 561 0.89 -1.49 8.33
C ILE A 561 -0.61 -1.61 8.06
N TYR A 562 -1.03 -2.58 7.25
CA TYR A 562 -2.45 -2.87 6.99
C TYR A 562 -3.21 -3.16 8.29
N LYS A 563 -2.70 -4.06 9.14
CA LYS A 563 -3.31 -4.40 10.45
C LYS A 563 -3.51 -3.14 11.30
N ALA A 564 -2.51 -2.27 11.35
CA ALA A 564 -2.58 -1.02 12.11
C ALA A 564 -3.64 -0.04 11.58
N MET A 565 -3.70 0.16 10.26
CA MET A 565 -4.71 1.01 9.63
C MET A 565 -6.12 0.48 9.91
N LEU A 566 -6.32 -0.83 9.79
CA LEU A 566 -7.59 -1.47 10.10
C LEU A 566 -7.99 -1.29 11.58
N LYS A 567 -7.07 -1.55 12.53
CA LYS A 567 -7.30 -1.38 13.97
C LYS A 567 -7.60 0.08 14.35
N PHE A 568 -6.93 1.03 13.71
CA PHE A 568 -7.22 2.46 13.87
C PHE A 568 -8.62 2.80 13.35
N LEU A 569 -8.94 2.43 12.10
CA LEU A 569 -10.23 2.75 11.47
C LEU A 569 -11.40 2.04 12.16
N SER A 570 -11.22 0.81 12.64
CA SER A 570 -12.23 0.09 13.42
C SER A 570 -12.56 0.80 14.71
N THR A 571 -11.56 1.43 15.32
CA THR A 571 -11.73 2.28 16.50
C THR A 571 -12.45 3.58 16.14
N GLN A 572 -11.99 4.29 15.10
CA GLN A 572 -12.54 5.57 14.66
C GLN A 572 -14.02 5.47 14.27
N TYR A 573 -14.43 4.38 13.62
CA TYR A 573 -15.80 4.14 13.15
C TYR A 573 -16.58 3.14 14.00
N ASN A 574 -16.02 2.71 15.13
CA ASN A 574 -16.64 1.80 16.11
C ASN A 574 -17.24 0.52 15.49
N PHE A 575 -16.47 -0.18 14.66
CA PHE A 575 -16.81 -1.52 14.16
C PHE A 575 -15.81 -2.56 14.68
N ASN A 576 -16.18 -3.83 14.63
CA ASN A 576 -15.27 -4.93 14.98
C ASN A 576 -14.39 -5.24 13.76
N TYR A 577 -13.07 -5.29 13.94
CA TYR A 577 -12.18 -5.64 12.84
C TYR A 577 -11.99 -7.16 12.71
N VAL A 578 -11.69 -7.59 11.49
CA VAL A 578 -11.18 -8.92 11.15
C VAL A 578 -10.06 -8.71 10.14
N VAL A 579 -8.91 -9.35 10.33
CA VAL A 579 -7.78 -9.27 9.40
C VAL A 579 -7.95 -10.31 8.30
N GLN A 580 -7.53 -9.99 7.06
CA GLN A 580 -7.59 -10.93 5.94
C GLN A 580 -6.71 -12.19 6.20
N PRO A 581 -7.09 -13.37 5.68
CA PRO A 581 -6.28 -14.57 5.81
C PRO A 581 -4.93 -14.51 5.10
N LEU A 582 -4.08 -15.51 5.38
CA LEU A 582 -2.87 -15.80 4.60
C LEU A 582 -3.22 -16.70 3.40
N PRO A 583 -2.39 -16.71 2.32
CA PRO A 583 -2.57 -17.63 1.20
C PRO A 583 -2.66 -19.08 1.64
N VAL A 584 -3.42 -19.90 0.91
CA VAL A 584 -3.53 -21.34 1.17
C VAL A 584 -2.22 -22.06 0.85
N THR A 585 -2.03 -23.24 1.43
CA THR A 585 -0.86 -24.11 1.24
C THR A 585 -1.29 -25.51 0.79
N HIS A 586 -0.34 -26.36 0.42
CA HIS A 586 -0.57 -27.77 0.02
C HIS A 586 -1.58 -27.89 -1.12
N PHE A 587 -1.49 -26.99 -2.10
CA PHE A 587 -2.43 -26.96 -3.21
C PHE A 587 -2.17 -28.17 -4.12
N THR A 588 -3.23 -28.89 -4.50
CA THR A 588 -3.18 -29.95 -5.51
C THR A 588 -4.25 -29.74 -6.57
N ALA A 589 -3.93 -30.10 -7.81
CA ALA A 589 -4.83 -30.04 -8.93
C ALA A 589 -4.80 -31.36 -9.71
N GLN A 590 -5.83 -32.19 -9.51
CA GLN A 590 -5.97 -33.52 -10.10
C GLN A 590 -7.09 -33.57 -11.14
N ILE A 591 -7.23 -34.68 -11.85
CA ILE A 591 -8.31 -34.92 -12.83
C ILE A 591 -9.18 -36.08 -12.37
N GLU A 592 -10.49 -35.84 -12.30
CA GLU A 592 -11.51 -36.86 -12.03
C GLU A 592 -12.64 -36.76 -13.06
N THR A 593 -12.75 -37.75 -13.96
CA THR A 593 -13.89 -37.92 -14.89
C THR A 593 -14.37 -36.62 -15.57
N GLY A 594 -13.49 -35.97 -16.36
CA GLY A 594 -13.83 -34.74 -17.09
C GLY A 594 -13.95 -33.49 -16.22
N LYS A 595 -13.50 -33.57 -14.96
CA LYS A 595 -13.40 -32.45 -14.03
C LYS A 595 -11.98 -32.34 -13.51
N SER A 596 -11.57 -31.13 -13.14
CA SER A 596 -10.47 -30.94 -12.21
C SER A 596 -11.00 -31.12 -10.78
N TYR A 597 -10.19 -31.75 -9.94
CA TYR A 597 -10.42 -31.83 -8.50
C TYR A 597 -9.26 -31.10 -7.82
N LEU A 598 -9.61 -30.05 -7.09
CA LEU A 598 -8.68 -29.13 -6.46
C LEU A 598 -8.81 -29.27 -4.94
N THR A 599 -7.70 -29.37 -4.22
CA THR A 599 -7.67 -29.44 -2.74
C THR A 599 -6.52 -28.60 -2.19
N TRP A 600 -6.68 -28.05 -0.99
CA TRP A 600 -5.66 -27.22 -0.33
C TRP A 600 -5.84 -27.24 1.19
N GLN A 601 -4.99 -26.53 1.92
CA GLN A 601 -5.10 -26.33 3.35
C GLN A 601 -5.08 -24.83 3.72
N PRO A 602 -5.81 -24.41 4.77
CA PRO A 602 -5.72 -23.05 5.29
C PRO A 602 -4.39 -22.80 6.01
N THR A 603 -3.86 -21.59 5.86
CA THR A 603 -2.66 -21.14 6.59
C THR A 603 -3.04 -20.35 7.83
N VAL A 604 -2.52 -20.74 9.00
CA VAL A 604 -2.75 -20.05 10.26
C VAL A 604 -1.79 -18.86 10.41
N ASP A 605 -2.33 -17.66 10.64
CA ASP A 605 -1.52 -16.50 11.02
C ASP A 605 -1.27 -16.48 12.54
N SER A 606 -0.08 -16.90 12.95
CA SER A 606 0.33 -16.89 14.37
C SER A 606 0.37 -15.49 15.01
N LEU A 607 0.33 -14.42 14.22
CA LEU A 607 0.39 -13.03 14.69
C LEU A 607 -0.98 -12.36 14.75
N GLU A 608 -2.04 -13.03 14.31
CA GLU A 608 -3.37 -12.43 14.21
C GLU A 608 -4.48 -13.48 14.19
N GLU A 609 -5.06 -13.74 15.36
CA GLU A 609 -6.09 -14.78 15.57
C GLU A 609 -7.35 -14.54 14.73
N THR A 610 -7.65 -13.30 14.35
CA THR A 610 -8.84 -13.00 13.54
C THR A 610 -8.67 -13.39 12.06
N ALA A 611 -7.46 -13.73 11.61
CA ALA A 611 -7.14 -13.99 10.21
C ALA A 611 -7.50 -15.39 9.70
N LEU A 612 -8.34 -16.15 10.40
CA LEU A 612 -8.79 -17.45 9.92
C LEU A 612 -9.72 -17.30 8.70
N PRO A 613 -9.64 -18.22 7.70
CA PRO A 613 -10.54 -18.21 6.56
C PRO A 613 -11.96 -18.67 6.93
N ASP A 614 -12.95 -18.01 6.35
CA ASP A 614 -14.36 -18.43 6.40
C ASP A 614 -14.76 -19.21 5.13
N TYR A 615 -14.13 -18.92 3.98
CA TYR A 615 -14.38 -19.53 2.67
C TYR A 615 -13.18 -19.28 1.73
N TYR A 616 -13.25 -19.81 0.51
CA TYR A 616 -12.21 -19.68 -0.52
C TYR A 616 -12.78 -19.24 -1.86
N ILE A 617 -11.94 -18.65 -2.70
CA ILE A 617 -12.27 -18.24 -4.06
C ILE A 617 -11.26 -18.88 -5.01
N VAL A 618 -11.75 -19.62 -5.99
CA VAL A 618 -10.95 -20.34 -6.98
C VAL A 618 -11.04 -19.63 -8.32
N TYR A 619 -9.92 -19.10 -8.78
CA TYR A 619 -9.79 -18.40 -10.04
C TYR A 619 -9.31 -19.33 -11.14
N THR A 620 -9.91 -19.25 -12.32
CA THR A 620 -9.57 -20.11 -13.47
C THR A 620 -9.02 -19.28 -14.62
N ARG A 621 -7.90 -19.74 -15.20
CA ARG A 621 -7.40 -19.32 -16.51
C ARG A 621 -7.44 -20.51 -17.45
N VAL A 622 -7.90 -20.30 -18.67
CA VAL A 622 -7.91 -21.31 -19.74
C VAL A 622 -6.86 -20.92 -20.78
N ASP A 623 -6.00 -21.89 -21.12
CA ASP A 623 -4.88 -21.72 -22.03
C ASP A 623 -4.02 -20.48 -21.69
N ASP A 624 -3.72 -19.63 -22.68
CA ASP A 624 -2.96 -18.38 -22.52
C ASP A 624 -3.83 -17.16 -22.18
N GLY A 625 -5.10 -17.38 -21.78
CA GLY A 625 -6.04 -16.33 -21.39
C GLY A 625 -5.68 -15.58 -20.11
N GLY A 626 -6.67 -14.88 -19.54
CA GLY A 626 -6.57 -14.24 -18.21
C GLY A 626 -7.32 -15.03 -17.14
N PHE A 627 -7.12 -14.70 -15.88
CA PHE A 627 -7.94 -15.24 -14.79
C PHE A 627 -9.33 -14.59 -14.77
N ASP A 628 -10.35 -15.40 -14.52
CA ASP A 628 -11.75 -14.97 -14.34
C ASP A 628 -11.99 -14.25 -12.99
N ASN A 629 -13.27 -14.05 -12.63
CA ASN A 629 -13.66 -13.42 -11.36
C ASN A 629 -13.74 -14.40 -10.18
N GLY A 630 -13.37 -15.66 -10.40
CA GLY A 630 -13.40 -16.71 -9.40
C GLY A 630 -14.77 -17.28 -9.06
N VAL A 631 -14.74 -18.50 -8.52
CA VAL A 631 -15.88 -19.24 -7.99
C VAL A 631 -15.66 -19.44 -6.49
N ARG A 632 -16.66 -19.12 -5.67
CA ARG A 632 -16.61 -19.33 -4.23
C ARG A 632 -16.89 -20.78 -3.86
N THR A 633 -16.15 -21.30 -2.88
CA THR A 633 -16.45 -22.54 -2.15
C THR A 633 -16.23 -22.30 -0.65
N ASP A 634 -17.02 -22.95 0.20
CA ASP A 634 -16.87 -22.86 1.66
C ASP A 634 -15.94 -23.98 2.20
N GLU A 635 -15.63 -24.99 1.37
CA GLU A 635 -14.75 -26.10 1.70
C GLU A 635 -13.35 -25.89 1.09
N PRO A 636 -12.28 -26.47 1.68
CA PRO A 636 -10.92 -26.40 1.14
C PRO A 636 -10.71 -27.34 -0.06
N GLU A 637 -11.76 -27.54 -0.85
CA GLU A 637 -11.78 -28.33 -2.06
C GLU A 637 -12.86 -27.83 -3.02
N ILE A 638 -12.67 -28.11 -4.32
CA ILE A 638 -13.69 -27.89 -5.34
C ILE A 638 -13.49 -28.83 -6.53
N LYS A 639 -14.59 -29.17 -7.23
CA LYS A 639 -14.56 -29.82 -8.54
C LYS A 639 -15.07 -28.88 -9.61
N LEU A 640 -14.30 -28.67 -10.68
CA LEU A 640 -14.66 -27.78 -11.78
C LEU A 640 -14.65 -28.56 -13.10
N ASP A 641 -15.62 -28.27 -13.97
CA ASP A 641 -15.68 -28.91 -15.28
C ASP A 641 -14.51 -28.44 -16.17
N ILE A 642 -13.90 -29.38 -16.90
CA ILE A 642 -12.83 -29.09 -17.84
C ILE A 642 -13.12 -29.67 -19.22
N GLU A 643 -12.73 -28.95 -20.26
CA GLU A 643 -12.79 -29.42 -21.63
C GLU A 643 -11.48 -30.11 -22.03
N ARG A 644 -11.60 -31.24 -22.74
CA ARG A 644 -10.44 -31.91 -23.32
C ARG A 644 -9.74 -31.02 -24.33
N GLY A 645 -8.41 -31.12 -24.37
CA GLY A 645 -7.60 -30.37 -25.34
C GLY A 645 -7.24 -28.94 -24.91
N LYS A 646 -7.64 -28.50 -23.71
CA LYS A 646 -7.29 -27.20 -23.13
C LYS A 646 -6.54 -27.35 -21.82
N ILE A 647 -5.62 -26.44 -21.54
CA ILE A 647 -4.94 -26.37 -20.24
C ILE A 647 -5.76 -25.47 -19.32
N TYR A 648 -6.08 -25.96 -18.13
CA TYR A 648 -6.73 -25.17 -17.09
C TYR A 648 -5.72 -24.87 -16.00
N SER A 649 -5.51 -23.59 -15.70
CA SER A 649 -4.69 -23.10 -14.60
C SER A 649 -5.58 -22.51 -13.51
N TYR A 650 -5.21 -22.74 -12.25
CA TYR A 650 -5.98 -22.35 -11.08
C TYR A 650 -5.09 -21.64 -10.07
N LYS A 651 -5.66 -20.65 -9.38
CA LYS A 651 -5.11 -20.08 -8.15
C LYS A 651 -6.23 -19.89 -7.14
N ILE A 652 -5.90 -19.99 -5.86
CA ILE A 652 -6.88 -19.95 -4.78
C ILE A 652 -6.54 -18.80 -3.84
N THR A 653 -7.56 -18.07 -3.40
CA THR A 653 -7.45 -17.15 -2.28
C THR A 653 -8.33 -17.64 -1.12
N ALA A 654 -7.86 -17.38 0.09
CA ALA A 654 -8.61 -17.54 1.32
C ALA A 654 -9.30 -16.22 1.67
N ALA A 655 -10.54 -16.27 2.14
CA ALA A 655 -11.31 -15.07 2.44
C ALA A 655 -12.13 -15.19 3.73
N ASN A 656 -12.33 -14.06 4.39
CA ASN A 656 -13.15 -13.94 5.59
C ASN A 656 -13.85 -12.58 5.60
N LYS A 657 -14.53 -12.24 6.71
CA LYS A 657 -15.19 -10.92 6.88
C LYS A 657 -14.24 -9.71 6.83
N GLY A 658 -12.94 -9.93 6.94
CA GLY A 658 -11.89 -8.91 6.89
C GLY A 658 -11.39 -8.58 5.49
N GLY A 659 -11.49 -9.53 4.56
CA GLY A 659 -10.98 -9.39 3.19
C GLY A 659 -10.55 -10.72 2.59
N GLU A 660 -9.66 -10.62 1.60
CA GLU A 660 -9.17 -11.71 0.78
C GLU A 660 -7.63 -11.78 0.83
N SER A 661 -7.06 -12.99 0.87
CA SER A 661 -5.61 -13.19 0.91
C SER A 661 -4.94 -12.89 -0.43
N PHE A 662 -3.60 -12.90 -0.47
CA PHE A 662 -2.91 -13.12 -1.74
C PHE A 662 -3.20 -14.54 -2.25
N SER A 663 -3.01 -14.77 -3.54
CA SER A 663 -3.23 -16.09 -4.11
C SER A 663 -2.17 -17.10 -3.67
N SER A 664 -2.55 -18.37 -3.70
CA SER A 664 -1.61 -19.49 -3.79
C SER A 664 -0.71 -19.36 -5.03
N GLU A 665 0.22 -20.31 -5.16
CA GLU A 665 0.79 -20.65 -6.45
C GLU A 665 -0.26 -21.07 -7.49
N ILE A 666 0.17 -21.13 -8.75
CA ILE A 666 -0.68 -21.45 -9.88
C ILE A 666 -0.40 -22.87 -10.36
N LEU A 667 -1.35 -23.76 -10.11
CA LEU A 667 -1.32 -25.15 -10.58
C LEU A 667 -2.16 -25.31 -11.83
N SER A 668 -1.82 -26.28 -12.67
CA SER A 668 -2.50 -26.54 -13.94
C SER A 668 -2.80 -28.02 -14.17
N VAL A 669 -3.84 -28.27 -14.95
CA VAL A 669 -4.21 -29.62 -15.40
C VAL A 669 -4.51 -29.62 -16.90
N TYR A 670 -4.37 -30.78 -17.51
CA TYR A 670 -4.70 -31.00 -18.91
C TYR A 670 -5.19 -32.43 -19.11
N ASP A 671 -6.40 -32.58 -19.68
CA ASP A 671 -6.92 -33.87 -20.13
C ASP A 671 -6.79 -34.02 -21.66
N SER A 672 -5.89 -34.89 -22.09
CA SER A 672 -5.74 -35.33 -23.48
C SER A 672 -6.87 -36.27 -23.95
N GLY A 673 -7.63 -36.86 -23.01
CA GLY A 673 -8.55 -37.98 -23.26
C GLY A 673 -7.86 -39.33 -23.38
N SER A 674 -6.54 -39.40 -23.19
CA SER A 674 -5.77 -40.64 -23.17
C SER A 674 -6.17 -41.54 -21.99
N ARG A 675 -6.02 -42.86 -22.18
CA ARG A 675 -6.20 -43.85 -21.09
C ARG A 675 -4.94 -44.06 -20.25
N ASN A 676 -3.84 -43.40 -20.61
CA ASN A 676 -2.61 -43.46 -19.83
C ASN A 676 -2.77 -42.69 -18.52
N LYS A 677 -2.06 -43.12 -17.47
CA LYS A 677 -1.92 -42.34 -16.24
C LYS A 677 -1.34 -40.96 -16.57
N PRO A 678 -1.85 -39.86 -15.99
CA PRO A 678 -1.29 -38.53 -16.20
C PRO A 678 0.14 -38.45 -15.66
N ALA A 679 0.93 -37.52 -16.19
CA ALA A 679 2.17 -37.08 -15.53
C ALA A 679 1.84 -36.17 -14.33
N LEU A 680 2.66 -36.21 -13.30
CA LEU A 680 2.61 -35.23 -12.20
C LEU A 680 3.66 -34.15 -12.46
N ILE A 681 3.25 -32.89 -12.43
CA ILE A 681 4.16 -31.74 -12.37
C ILE A 681 4.15 -31.21 -10.94
N VAL A 682 5.28 -31.26 -10.26
CA VAL A 682 5.45 -30.72 -8.91
C VAL A 682 6.10 -29.36 -9.03
N ASN A 683 5.43 -28.31 -8.56
CA ASN A 683 6.04 -27.01 -8.41
C ASN A 683 6.78 -26.98 -7.08
N GLY A 684 8.10 -27.14 -7.12
CA GLY A 684 8.98 -26.98 -5.95
C GLY A 684 9.87 -25.77 -6.08
N PHE A 685 9.43 -24.75 -6.82
CA PHE A 685 10.11 -23.45 -6.87
C PHE A 685 9.21 -22.39 -6.23
N ASP A 686 9.29 -22.29 -4.92
CA ASP A 686 8.57 -21.35 -4.07
C ASP A 686 9.52 -20.28 -3.48
N ARG A 687 10.84 -20.46 -3.65
CA ARG A 687 11.85 -19.55 -3.13
C ARG A 687 11.63 -18.11 -3.56
N VAL A 688 11.66 -17.25 -2.56
CA VAL A 688 11.88 -15.80 -2.67
C VAL A 688 12.90 -15.37 -1.63
N ALA A 689 13.93 -14.63 -2.04
CA ALA A 689 15.08 -14.38 -1.18
C ALA A 689 15.80 -13.06 -1.54
N PRO A 690 16.45 -12.42 -0.55
CA PRO A 690 17.37 -11.30 -0.82
C PRO A 690 18.65 -11.78 -1.53
N PRO A 691 19.44 -10.86 -2.12
CA PRO A 691 20.76 -11.17 -2.66
C PRO A 691 21.73 -11.66 -1.58
N ALA A 692 22.73 -12.45 -1.98
CA ALA A 692 23.76 -12.95 -1.08
C ALA A 692 24.51 -11.80 -0.39
N VAL A 693 24.72 -11.94 0.92
CA VAL A 693 25.40 -10.97 1.76
C VAL A 693 26.79 -11.49 2.11
N VAL A 694 27.81 -10.64 1.93
CA VAL A 694 29.15 -10.85 2.49
C VAL A 694 29.41 -9.73 3.48
N ALA A 695 29.92 -10.07 4.67
CA ALA A 695 30.21 -9.10 5.72
C ALA A 695 31.55 -9.42 6.38
N THR A 696 32.58 -8.66 6.02
CA THR A 696 33.92 -8.70 6.64
C THR A 696 34.39 -7.28 6.92
N GLU A 697 35.47 -7.11 7.70
CA GLU A 697 36.02 -5.78 8.02
C GLU A 697 36.46 -4.96 6.80
N LYS A 698 36.80 -5.61 5.68
CA LYS A 698 37.34 -4.96 4.47
C LYS A 698 36.45 -5.11 3.23
N PHE A 699 35.39 -5.90 3.33
CA PHE A 699 34.50 -6.21 2.23
C PHE A 699 33.13 -6.54 2.80
N ALA A 700 32.18 -5.62 2.66
CA ALA A 700 30.81 -5.83 3.08
C ALA A 700 29.82 -5.33 2.02
N GLY A 701 28.84 -6.15 1.67
CA GLY A 701 27.84 -5.79 0.67
C GLY A 701 27.04 -6.97 0.14
N PHE A 702 26.29 -6.69 -0.91
CA PHE A 702 25.43 -7.62 -1.60
C PHE A 702 26.10 -8.08 -2.91
N VAL A 703 26.29 -9.39 -3.07
CA VAL A 703 27.14 -9.98 -4.12
C VAL A 703 26.30 -10.86 -5.06
N ASN A 704 25.75 -10.26 -6.11
CA ASN A 704 24.82 -10.93 -7.04
C ASN A 704 25.45 -12.11 -7.80
N THR A 705 26.79 -12.17 -7.91
CA THR A 705 27.49 -13.29 -8.56
C THR A 705 27.51 -14.56 -7.71
N ILE A 706 27.27 -14.45 -6.40
CA ILE A 706 27.05 -15.60 -5.51
C ILE A 706 25.56 -15.99 -5.56
N ASP A 707 24.70 -14.99 -5.37
CA ASP A 707 23.24 -15.12 -5.48
C ASP A 707 22.63 -13.73 -5.67
N ALA A 708 21.87 -13.55 -6.74
CA ALA A 708 21.15 -12.30 -6.99
C ALA A 708 19.90 -12.15 -6.11
N GLY A 709 19.48 -13.23 -5.44
CA GLY A 709 18.18 -13.31 -4.79
C GLY A 709 17.07 -13.57 -5.80
N VAL A 710 15.89 -13.86 -5.29
CA VAL A 710 14.69 -14.11 -6.10
C VAL A 710 13.60 -13.18 -5.59
N PRO A 711 13.22 -12.14 -6.36
CA PRO A 711 12.06 -11.32 -6.03
C PRO A 711 10.78 -12.16 -6.00
N ASP A 712 9.79 -11.73 -5.22
CA ASP A 712 8.45 -12.28 -5.30
C ASP A 712 7.67 -11.56 -6.41
N ASN A 713 7.25 -12.31 -7.43
CA ASN A 713 6.71 -11.85 -8.72
C ASN A 713 7.68 -10.98 -9.53
N TYR A 714 8.06 -9.81 -9.01
CA TYR A 714 8.96 -8.87 -9.64
C TYR A 714 9.55 -7.89 -8.63
N ASP A 715 10.67 -7.24 -8.98
CA ASP A 715 11.22 -6.11 -8.22
C ASP A 715 11.26 -4.82 -9.05
N ILE A 716 10.87 -3.72 -8.40
CA ILE A 716 10.91 -2.35 -8.92
C ILE A 716 11.91 -1.47 -8.14
N GLY A 717 12.57 -2.05 -7.13
CA GLY A 717 13.54 -1.36 -6.27
C GLY A 717 14.97 -1.39 -6.79
N PHE A 718 15.33 -2.34 -7.64
CA PHE A 718 16.71 -2.57 -8.06
C PHE A 718 17.25 -1.47 -9.01
N SER A 719 18.25 -0.71 -8.55
CA SER A 719 18.91 0.33 -9.35
C SER A 719 20.08 -0.23 -10.17
N GLY A 720 20.81 -1.20 -9.62
CA GLY A 720 21.99 -1.79 -10.22
C GLY A 720 22.93 -2.44 -9.20
N ILE A 721 23.93 -3.17 -9.69
CA ILE A 721 24.87 -3.92 -8.84
C ILE A 721 25.70 -2.97 -7.96
N GLN A 722 26.00 -3.39 -6.74
CA GLN A 722 26.92 -2.68 -5.83
C GLN A 722 28.35 -2.69 -6.41
N ASN A 723 29.01 -1.53 -6.38
CA ASN A 723 30.37 -1.33 -6.88
C ASN A 723 31.37 -0.93 -5.78
N ASP A 724 30.91 -0.37 -4.66
CA ASP A 724 31.76 -0.06 -3.50
C ASP A 724 31.44 -0.98 -2.31
N PHE A 725 32.39 -1.84 -1.96
CA PHE A 725 32.28 -2.83 -0.88
C PHE A 725 33.13 -2.51 0.34
N ASP A 726 33.89 -1.40 0.35
CA ASP A 726 34.73 -1.05 1.49
C ASP A 726 33.87 -0.44 2.61
N PRO A 727 33.75 -1.09 3.79
CA PRO A 727 32.96 -0.55 4.91
C PRO A 727 33.49 0.79 5.44
N ASN A 728 34.71 1.20 5.08
CA ASN A 728 35.30 2.47 5.52
C ASN A 728 35.21 3.56 4.45
N SER A 729 34.64 3.27 3.28
CA SER A 729 34.42 4.26 2.23
C SER A 729 33.44 5.33 2.69
N GLU A 730 33.88 6.58 2.72
CA GLU A 730 33.12 7.71 3.25
C GLU A 730 32.13 8.28 2.22
N TYR A 731 31.00 8.78 2.71
CA TYR A 731 30.07 9.55 1.89
C TYR A 731 30.68 10.91 1.54
N VAL A 732 30.74 11.23 0.24
CA VAL A 732 31.20 12.54 -0.26
C VAL A 732 30.03 13.32 -0.87
N SER A 733 29.20 12.67 -1.70
CA SER A 733 28.03 13.26 -2.34
C SER A 733 27.04 12.18 -2.75
N ASN A 734 25.88 12.57 -3.29
CA ASN A 734 24.94 11.60 -3.86
C ASN A 734 25.51 10.81 -5.05
N ASP A 735 26.47 11.40 -5.77
CA ASP A 735 27.15 10.77 -6.90
C ASP A 735 28.39 9.95 -6.45
N ALA A 736 28.81 10.08 -5.18
CA ALA A 736 29.89 9.31 -4.55
C ALA A 736 29.53 8.99 -3.09
N PRO A 737 28.60 8.04 -2.86
CA PRO A 737 27.97 7.87 -1.56
C PRO A 737 28.74 6.97 -0.57
N GLY A 738 29.89 6.43 -0.98
CA GLY A 738 30.75 5.60 -0.14
C GLY A 738 30.28 4.14 -0.07
N HIS A 739 30.45 3.52 1.11
CA HIS A 739 30.11 2.11 1.34
C HIS A 739 28.69 1.77 0.84
N GLY A 740 28.60 0.83 -0.09
CA GLY A 740 27.33 0.42 -0.67
C GLY A 740 26.98 1.11 -1.98
N ALA A 741 27.81 2.01 -2.51
CA ALA A 741 27.56 2.66 -3.81
C ALA A 741 27.19 1.63 -4.89
N SER A 742 26.16 1.95 -5.67
CA SER A 742 25.59 1.04 -6.67
C SER A 742 25.40 1.72 -8.03
N ASN A 743 25.38 0.89 -9.07
CA ASN A 743 25.09 1.32 -10.43
C ASN A 743 23.61 1.73 -10.62
N ALA A 744 23.33 2.30 -11.80
CA ALA A 744 22.03 2.89 -12.18
C ALA A 744 21.36 2.21 -13.39
N ASP A 745 21.91 1.09 -13.88
CA ASP A 745 21.60 0.54 -15.21
C ASP A 745 20.24 -0.17 -15.31
N TYR A 746 19.52 -0.31 -14.18
CA TYR A 746 18.27 -1.07 -14.07
C TYR A 746 17.07 -0.27 -13.56
N GLU A 747 17.25 1.01 -13.26
CA GLU A 747 16.20 1.86 -12.67
C GLU A 747 15.01 2.16 -13.60
N THR A 748 15.05 1.70 -14.86
CA THR A 748 13.95 1.78 -15.84
C THR A 748 13.40 0.41 -16.21
N LYS A 749 13.81 -0.64 -15.50
CA LYS A 749 13.44 -2.03 -15.76
C LYS A 749 12.70 -2.61 -14.57
N ILE A 750 11.79 -3.52 -14.87
CA ILE A 750 11.20 -4.42 -13.87
C ILE A 750 12.06 -5.68 -13.86
N ILE A 751 12.55 -6.08 -12.69
CA ILE A 751 13.32 -7.32 -12.54
C ILE A 751 12.34 -8.46 -12.33
N ALA A 752 12.42 -9.50 -13.14
CA ALA A 752 11.57 -10.68 -12.99
C ALA A 752 11.91 -11.43 -11.70
N GLY A 753 10.88 -11.95 -11.03
CA GLY A 753 10.99 -12.79 -9.84
C GLY A 753 10.30 -14.14 -10.03
N ASN A 754 10.00 -14.79 -8.90
CA ASN A 754 9.16 -15.97 -8.86
C ASN A 754 7.71 -15.57 -9.17
N THR A 755 7.21 -15.92 -10.37
CA THR A 755 5.84 -15.59 -10.79
C THR A 755 4.80 -16.58 -10.28
N HIS A 756 5.23 -17.66 -9.61
CA HIS A 756 4.39 -18.75 -9.12
C HIS A 756 3.55 -19.45 -10.21
N ASP A 757 3.94 -19.35 -11.48
CA ASP A 757 3.15 -19.79 -12.65
C ASP A 757 3.98 -20.61 -13.66
N PHE A 758 4.81 -21.51 -13.15
CA PHE A 758 5.72 -22.30 -13.98
C PHE A 758 5.07 -23.59 -14.51
N VAL A 759 4.05 -24.10 -13.81
CA VAL A 759 3.37 -25.36 -14.19
C VAL A 759 2.73 -25.25 -15.57
N TYR A 760 2.12 -24.11 -15.92
CA TYR A 760 1.57 -23.90 -17.25
C TYR A 760 2.65 -24.01 -18.34
N LEU A 761 3.83 -23.44 -18.11
CA LEU A 761 4.94 -23.47 -19.07
C LEU A 761 5.44 -24.89 -19.33
N HIS A 762 5.65 -25.68 -18.27
CA HIS A 762 6.03 -27.09 -18.36
C HIS A 762 4.91 -27.95 -18.98
N GLY A 763 3.67 -27.70 -18.56
CA GLY A 763 2.47 -28.35 -19.04
C GLY A 763 2.28 -28.25 -20.55
N LYS A 764 2.68 -27.13 -21.18
CA LYS A 764 2.67 -26.99 -22.65
C LYS A 764 3.49 -28.06 -23.36
N SER A 765 4.59 -28.53 -22.76
CA SER A 765 5.39 -29.61 -23.35
C SER A 765 4.68 -30.97 -23.30
N PHE A 766 3.96 -31.28 -22.21
CA PHE A 766 3.12 -32.49 -22.13
C PHE A 766 1.94 -32.42 -23.10
N TRP A 767 1.28 -31.26 -23.16
CA TRP A 767 0.20 -30.97 -24.11
C TRP A 767 0.64 -31.18 -25.56
N ALA A 768 1.78 -30.59 -25.97
CA ALA A 768 2.31 -30.71 -27.33
C ALA A 768 2.64 -32.16 -27.74
N ASN A 769 2.82 -33.05 -26.76
CA ASN A 769 3.10 -34.49 -26.97
C ASN A 769 1.88 -35.38 -26.70
N GLY A 770 0.69 -34.82 -26.43
CA GLY A 770 -0.55 -35.55 -26.23
C GLY A 770 -0.65 -36.32 -24.91
N PHE A 771 0.10 -35.91 -23.88
CA PHE A 771 0.02 -36.50 -22.53
C PHE A 771 -0.85 -35.66 -21.61
N SER A 772 -1.77 -36.29 -20.88
CA SER A 772 -2.46 -35.64 -19.75
C SER A 772 -1.47 -35.35 -18.63
N PHE A 773 -1.66 -34.24 -17.91
CA PHE A 773 -0.90 -33.94 -16.71
C PHE A 773 -1.79 -33.35 -15.61
N VAL A 774 -1.35 -33.55 -14.38
CA VAL A 774 -1.88 -32.97 -13.14
C VAL A 774 -0.73 -32.27 -12.42
N SER A 775 -1.02 -31.48 -11.40
CA SER A 775 0.04 -30.79 -10.66
C SER A 775 -0.22 -30.67 -9.17
N SER A 776 0.85 -30.41 -8.43
CA SER A 776 0.84 -30.28 -6.98
C SER A 776 1.91 -29.29 -6.55
N SER A 777 1.68 -28.63 -5.41
CA SER A 777 2.76 -28.03 -4.65
C SER A 777 3.70 -29.12 -4.12
N ASP A 778 4.92 -28.74 -3.79
CA ASP A 778 5.90 -29.61 -3.16
C ASP A 778 5.53 -29.92 -1.71
N GLU A 779 4.91 -29.03 -0.94
CA GLU A 779 4.50 -29.34 0.45
C GLU A 779 3.46 -30.45 0.49
N ALA A 780 2.54 -30.49 -0.47
CA ALA A 780 1.58 -31.59 -0.60
C ALA A 780 2.26 -32.93 -0.95
N VAL A 781 3.36 -32.92 -1.68
CA VAL A 781 4.16 -34.12 -1.94
C VAL A 781 4.95 -34.52 -0.69
N TRP A 782 5.61 -33.55 -0.06
CA TRP A 782 6.46 -33.74 1.12
C TRP A 782 5.71 -34.35 2.29
N ASP A 783 4.49 -33.86 2.56
CA ASP A 783 3.62 -34.35 3.63
C ASP A 783 2.82 -35.60 3.24
N GLY A 784 3.06 -36.17 2.05
CA GLY A 784 2.47 -37.42 1.59
C GLY A 784 1.00 -37.35 1.21
N ILE A 785 0.47 -36.15 0.93
CA ILE A 785 -0.89 -35.95 0.38
C ILE A 785 -0.96 -36.52 -1.04
N ILE A 786 0.12 -36.33 -1.81
CA ILE A 786 0.30 -36.94 -3.13
C ILE A 786 1.26 -38.13 -3.04
N ASN A 787 0.79 -39.31 -3.45
CA ASN A 787 1.65 -40.50 -3.55
C ASN A 787 2.32 -40.59 -4.92
N LEU A 788 3.65 -40.44 -4.96
CA LEU A 788 4.41 -40.46 -6.21
C LEU A 788 4.30 -41.79 -6.96
N ASP A 789 4.06 -42.92 -6.28
CA ASP A 789 3.89 -44.25 -6.91
C ASP A 789 2.66 -44.32 -7.82
N ASP A 790 1.71 -43.39 -7.66
CA ASP A 790 0.54 -43.31 -8.51
C ASP A 790 0.86 -42.82 -9.93
N TYR A 791 2.03 -42.19 -10.13
CA TYR A 791 2.44 -41.56 -11.38
C TYR A 791 3.59 -42.30 -12.06
N LYS A 792 3.56 -42.36 -13.39
CA LYS A 792 4.66 -42.95 -14.17
C LYS A 792 5.81 -41.97 -14.42
N PHE A 793 5.49 -40.67 -14.44
CA PHE A 793 6.40 -39.59 -14.72
C PHE A 793 6.12 -38.46 -13.74
N VAL A 794 7.19 -37.95 -13.15
CA VAL A 794 7.19 -36.78 -12.27
C VAL A 794 8.14 -35.76 -12.88
N ASP A 795 7.63 -34.56 -13.14
CA ASP A 795 8.39 -33.38 -13.53
C ASP A 795 8.49 -32.47 -12.30
N LEU A 796 9.70 -32.26 -11.78
CA LEU A 796 9.95 -31.44 -10.59
C LEU A 796 10.56 -30.11 -11.03
N ILE A 797 9.83 -29.02 -10.82
CA ILE A 797 10.26 -27.66 -11.14
C ILE A 797 11.01 -27.11 -9.93
N LEU A 798 12.32 -26.88 -10.07
CA LEU A 798 13.15 -26.31 -9.00
C LEU A 798 13.71 -24.92 -9.31
N GLY A 799 13.51 -24.33 -10.50
CA GLY A 799 13.94 -22.95 -10.78
C GLY A 799 15.31 -22.55 -10.19
N GLU A 800 15.31 -21.53 -9.31
CA GLU A 800 16.46 -21.12 -8.47
C GLU A 800 16.36 -21.59 -6.99
N GLU A 801 15.62 -22.67 -6.75
CA GLU A 801 15.36 -23.27 -5.44
C GLU A 801 16.65 -23.69 -4.74
N LYS A 802 16.73 -23.38 -3.44
CA LYS A 802 17.84 -23.77 -2.56
C LYS A 802 17.58 -23.35 -1.12
N GLU A 803 18.28 -24.03 -0.20
CA GLU A 803 18.35 -23.66 1.21
C GLU A 803 18.62 -22.14 1.36
N SER A 804 17.68 -21.46 2.02
CA SER A 804 17.74 -20.02 2.23
C SER A 804 17.57 -19.69 3.70
N ARG A 805 18.61 -19.06 4.27
CA ARG A 805 18.70 -18.69 5.68
C ARG A 805 18.09 -17.32 5.93
N ARG A 806 17.55 -17.12 7.14
CA ARG A 806 17.12 -15.79 7.59
C ARG A 806 18.33 -14.99 8.04
N GLN A 807 18.16 -13.66 8.09
CA GLN A 807 19.29 -12.75 8.36
C GLN A 807 19.89 -12.91 9.75
N LYS A 808 19.09 -13.27 10.75
CA LYS A 808 19.57 -13.57 12.10
C LYS A 808 19.54 -15.07 12.31
N LYS A 809 20.72 -15.67 12.51
CA LYS A 809 20.90 -17.10 12.78
C LYS A 809 20.03 -17.60 13.94
N GLN A 810 19.83 -16.78 14.98
CA GLN A 810 18.97 -17.14 16.11
C GLN A 810 17.52 -17.37 15.67
N ILE A 811 17.03 -16.68 14.65
CA ILE A 811 15.69 -16.93 14.12
C ILE A 811 15.63 -18.25 13.36
N ASP A 812 16.67 -18.60 12.60
CA ASP A 812 16.74 -19.92 11.96
C ASP A 812 16.80 -21.05 13.01
N GLU A 813 17.55 -20.86 14.10
CA GLU A 813 17.58 -21.82 15.22
C GLU A 813 16.20 -21.98 15.89
N LEU A 814 15.35 -20.93 15.87
CA LEU A 814 14.01 -20.95 16.45
C LEU A 814 12.92 -21.43 15.48
N LYS A 815 13.09 -21.24 14.17
CA LYS A 815 12.04 -21.42 13.16
C LYS A 815 12.42 -22.32 11.98
N GLY A 816 13.58 -22.98 12.00
CA GLY A 816 14.13 -23.72 10.85
C GLY A 816 14.70 -22.78 9.79
N THR A 817 15.22 -23.29 8.67
CA THR A 817 15.51 -22.42 7.51
C THR A 817 14.21 -21.98 6.83
N ARG A 818 14.27 -20.97 5.95
CA ARG A 818 13.03 -20.43 5.34
C ARG A 818 12.55 -21.30 4.17
N PHE A 819 13.49 -21.77 3.37
CA PHE A 819 13.31 -22.73 2.28
C PHE A 819 14.37 -23.81 2.52
N GLU A 820 14.00 -25.09 2.39
CA GLU A 820 14.85 -26.26 2.68
C GLU A 820 15.28 -27.01 1.42
#